data_AF-A0A3M1UHI7-F1
#
_entry.id   AF-A0A3M1UHI7-F1
#
_cell.length_a   1.000
_cell.length_b   1.000
_cell.length_c   1.000
_cell.angle_alpha   90.00
_cell.angle_beta   90.00
_cell.angle_gamma   90.00
#
_symmetry.space_group_name_H-M   'P 1'
#
loop_
_entity.id
_entity.type
_entity.pdbx_description
1 polymer ?
#
loop_
_entity_poly.entity_id
_entity_poly.type
_entity_poly.pdbx_seq_one_letter_code
_entity_poly.pdbx_strand_id
1 'polypeptide(L)'
;MGYVLYQPSMPGRRRWVPCLLLAAWAVLASAPAGAGLGDWLREKLDDERPPPRDYVILINYELGMHCTGFDFSYCCVLPPYNSILAQVVRTERHADRPRLLAADPRDPTVLVDGKRRFRLAYTHEDPAGVPNTYSATKKLDYWGLGYRGGQLPNHEFAHLYVYDPADGGSHPRTTADRKKRHIGLDTPIHINEGPTGQHVGKGYLRYSGREGTVVFTDSPVMENVPIHLTGPGIWEALGLPLTPFNDRFTSLITVQERQVQPFQRAVVTLVDADTGEPVIDSSGQVVRYFGVNPIDIPNCARCHAGPEANGEKYRKYQEEYAFWRGIRGASDWYARLKAAAISILEIHDDRNGTNFLAHWPAGPGSHTRLGRDPVVCQDCHADNIIGRLVSRHVGEMRPEDVRPGAPSLPPPEHLISPLSEAIHKVHLRARPLGDAEGLAGSCQACHPGHRSSRTLQDFPLDEEGRYTYRKGDIRGTRGCFTQRDAHGNPDFGGEDLARPDPLTPVGRYLLLEVMQDDRRGRRGLYCTHCHNLLSRALYRADHLASPFDPEAGRSLRALPLERLAQALGMDLHRLLHFALDPRVPARGPDTRSGVYHVWDRTGQRVADLARIRVDAEGRTLRTPPDEDGDRSLVLLDPDPEAKGGVPLSYDEATHGRDYWLAPGEPHCADCHAPPFVEDLGGANFPIDQPGKYALMRHSRGHRGITCQGCHESTHGLYPVNPAVDVTGYQQAAQLNPDGSHGPVKCQACHRVNAQGVPTRHPDYIARDSVYWKDYGKAVELQHELR
;
A
#
# COMPACT_ATOMS: atom_id res chain seq x y z
N MET A 1 -43.74 3.63 53.80
CA MET A 1 -43.88 2.99 55.12
C MET A 1 -45.14 2.13 55.08
N GLY A 2 -44.99 0.79 55.10
CA GLY A 2 -46.04 -0.25 55.29
C GLY A 2 -47.14 -0.38 54.21
N TYR A 3 -47.28 -1.52 53.52
CA TYR A 3 -48.08 -2.71 53.92
C TYR A 3 -49.61 -2.44 53.87
N VAL A 4 -50.54 -3.26 53.36
CA VAL A 4 -50.56 -4.71 53.08
C VAL A 4 -51.91 -5.08 52.39
N LEU A 5 -51.89 -6.13 51.56
CA LEU A 5 -52.89 -7.20 51.26
C LEU A 5 -54.40 -6.87 51.03
N TYR A 6 -55.01 -7.47 50.00
CA TYR A 6 -55.75 -8.75 50.10
C TYR A 6 -56.37 -9.17 48.74
N GLN A 7 -56.19 -10.44 48.38
CA GLN A 7 -57.01 -11.21 47.41
C GLN A 7 -57.96 -12.11 48.25
N PRO A 8 -59.15 -12.57 47.79
CA PRO A 8 -59.18 -13.61 46.75
C PRO A 8 -60.50 -13.80 45.93
N SER A 9 -60.40 -14.75 44.98
CA SER A 9 -61.42 -15.70 44.47
C SER A 9 -62.07 -15.46 43.09
N MET A 10 -61.70 -16.35 42.16
CA MET A 10 -62.38 -16.73 40.90
C MET A 10 -63.48 -17.79 41.18
N PRO A 11 -64.30 -18.34 40.23
CA PRO A 11 -64.25 -18.24 38.76
C PRO A 11 -65.62 -18.10 38.02
N GLY A 12 -65.58 -17.67 36.75
CA GLY A 12 -66.72 -17.76 35.83
C GLY A 12 -66.29 -17.67 34.37
N ARG A 13 -66.16 -18.83 33.71
CA ARG A 13 -65.72 -19.03 32.33
C ARG A 13 -66.46 -18.13 31.32
N ARG A 14 -65.73 -17.34 30.53
CA ARG A 14 -66.16 -16.88 29.20
C ARG A 14 -65.07 -17.13 28.17
N ARG A 15 -65.51 -17.70 27.05
CA ARG A 15 -64.75 -18.04 25.84
C ARG A 15 -63.92 -16.85 25.37
N TRP A 16 -62.62 -17.06 25.20
CA TRP A 16 -61.74 -16.14 24.48
C TRP A 16 -61.29 -16.79 23.18
N VAL A 17 -61.07 -15.91 22.21
CA VAL A 17 -60.31 -15.99 20.94
C VAL A 17 -61.22 -15.63 19.74
N PRO A 18 -60.79 -14.72 18.83
CA PRO A 18 -59.42 -14.23 18.63
C PRO A 18 -59.26 -12.69 18.60
N CYS A 19 -58.44 -12.15 19.50
CA CYS A 19 -57.74 -10.87 19.28
C CYS A 19 -56.63 -10.98 18.21
N LEU A 20 -56.34 -12.19 17.70
CA LEU A 20 -55.32 -12.44 16.68
C LEU A 20 -55.70 -11.91 15.28
N LEU A 21 -56.99 -11.85 14.93
CA LEU A 21 -57.42 -11.34 13.62
C LEU A 21 -57.37 -9.81 13.52
N LEU A 22 -57.57 -9.09 14.63
CA LEU A 22 -57.53 -7.62 14.66
C LEU A 22 -56.09 -7.07 14.61
N ALA A 23 -55.13 -7.78 15.22
CA ALA A 23 -53.71 -7.43 15.11
C ALA A 23 -53.18 -7.63 13.68
N ALA A 24 -53.61 -8.70 12.99
CA ALA A 24 -53.24 -8.96 11.60
C ALA A 24 -53.80 -7.89 10.63
N TRP A 25 -55.00 -7.37 10.88
CA TRP A 25 -55.61 -6.31 10.06
C TRP A 25 -54.94 -4.94 10.24
N ALA A 26 -54.54 -4.58 11.47
CA ALA A 26 -53.81 -3.33 11.73
C ALA A 26 -52.41 -3.31 11.09
N VAL A 27 -51.77 -4.48 11.06
CA VAL A 27 -50.50 -4.74 10.37
C VAL A 27 -50.70 -4.57 8.85
N LEU A 28 -51.68 -5.26 8.24
CA LEU A 28 -52.00 -5.14 6.81
C LEU A 28 -52.35 -3.72 6.33
N ALA A 29 -53.01 -2.91 7.17
CA ALA A 29 -53.41 -1.54 6.82
C ALA A 29 -52.26 -0.53 6.77
N SER A 30 -51.06 -0.89 7.24
CA SER A 30 -49.87 -0.03 7.29
C SER A 30 -48.83 -0.32 6.22
N ALA A 31 -49.12 -1.27 5.31
CA ALA A 31 -48.26 -1.56 4.17
C ALA A 31 -48.28 -0.39 3.16
N PRO A 32 -47.12 0.21 2.80
CA PRO A 32 -47.08 1.30 1.83
C PRO A 32 -47.41 0.79 0.42
N ALA A 33 -48.19 1.58 -0.33
CA ALA A 33 -48.54 1.28 -1.71
C ALA A 33 -47.27 1.23 -2.58
N GLY A 34 -46.87 0.02 -3.00
CA GLY A 34 -45.69 -0.22 -3.85
C GLY A 34 -44.72 -1.28 -3.33
N ALA A 35 -44.76 -1.61 -2.03
CA ALA A 35 -44.04 -2.76 -1.49
C ALA A 35 -44.95 -3.99 -1.54
N GLY A 36 -44.47 -5.11 -2.11
CA GLY A 36 -45.23 -6.37 -2.08
C GLY A 36 -45.50 -6.78 -0.64
N LEU A 37 -46.74 -7.19 -0.32
CA LEU A 37 -47.15 -7.57 1.04
C LEU A 37 -46.21 -8.59 1.70
N GLY A 38 -45.61 -9.48 0.91
CA GLY A 38 -44.59 -10.43 1.38
C GLY A 38 -43.25 -9.81 1.77
N ASP A 39 -42.79 -8.76 1.07
CA ASP A 39 -41.58 -8.02 1.44
C ASP A 39 -41.79 -7.24 2.74
N TRP A 40 -42.95 -6.61 2.87
CA TRP A 40 -43.31 -5.83 4.06
C TRP A 40 -43.50 -6.72 5.31
N LEU A 41 -44.13 -7.90 5.17
CA LEU A 41 -44.23 -8.88 6.26
C LEU A 41 -42.86 -9.44 6.67
N ARG A 42 -41.96 -9.72 5.71
CA ARG A 42 -40.60 -10.19 6.01
C ARG A 42 -39.77 -9.12 6.71
N GLU A 43 -39.84 -7.88 6.26
CA GLU A 43 -39.16 -6.73 6.89
C GLU A 43 -39.57 -6.56 8.37
N LYS A 44 -40.85 -6.80 8.69
CA LYS A 44 -41.36 -6.70 10.07
C LYS A 44 -41.17 -7.94 10.93
N LEU A 45 -41.11 -9.14 10.34
CA LEU A 45 -40.98 -10.40 11.09
C LEU A 45 -39.52 -10.84 11.28
N ASP A 46 -38.62 -10.52 10.35
CA ASP A 46 -37.22 -10.95 10.36
C ASP A 46 -36.22 -9.82 10.69
N ASP A 47 -36.72 -8.61 11.03
CA ASP A 47 -35.91 -7.39 11.25
C ASP A 47 -34.92 -7.14 10.11
N GLU A 48 -35.40 -7.28 8.86
CA GLU A 48 -34.53 -7.14 7.69
C GLU A 48 -34.17 -5.68 7.44
N ARG A 49 -32.89 -5.36 7.47
CA ARG A 49 -32.37 -4.01 7.24
C ARG A 49 -31.74 -3.93 5.84
N PRO A 50 -32.26 -3.11 4.92
CA PRO A 50 -31.67 -2.95 3.60
C PRO A 50 -30.34 -2.18 3.64
N PRO A 51 -29.55 -2.23 2.54
CA PRO A 51 -28.44 -1.31 2.35
C PRO A 51 -28.94 0.14 2.28
N PRO A 52 -28.32 1.10 2.99
CA PRO A 52 -28.79 2.48 3.03
C PRO A 52 -28.62 3.26 1.73
N ARG A 53 -27.79 2.77 0.81
CA ARG A 53 -27.33 3.48 -0.40
C ARG A 53 -27.52 2.61 -1.63
N ASP A 54 -27.85 3.20 -2.79
CA ASP A 54 -28.08 2.40 -4.03
C ASP A 54 -26.77 1.90 -4.66
N TYR A 55 -25.70 2.67 -4.42
CA TYR A 55 -24.36 2.37 -4.88
C TYR A 55 -23.39 2.60 -3.73
N VAL A 56 -22.41 1.70 -3.61
CA VAL A 56 -21.25 1.87 -2.74
C VAL A 56 -20.02 1.98 -3.63
N ILE A 57 -19.17 2.96 -3.36
CA ILE A 57 -17.87 3.10 -4.03
C ILE A 57 -16.80 2.79 -3.00
N LEU A 58 -16.18 1.61 -3.15
CA LEU A 58 -15.01 1.22 -2.38
C LEU A 58 -13.81 1.92 -3.00
N ILE A 59 -13.06 2.69 -2.23
CA ILE A 59 -11.92 3.49 -2.72
C ILE A 59 -10.72 3.16 -1.85
N ASN A 60 -9.62 2.76 -2.47
CA ASN A 60 -8.35 2.46 -1.81
C ASN A 60 -7.18 2.97 -2.68
N TYR A 61 -5.96 2.77 -2.21
CA TYR A 61 -4.75 3.30 -2.84
C TYR A 61 -3.68 2.24 -2.94
N GLU A 62 -2.96 2.29 -4.05
CA GLU A 62 -2.16 1.18 -4.57
C GLU A 62 -1.11 0.59 -3.60
N LEU A 63 -0.45 1.44 -2.80
CA LEU A 63 0.62 1.04 -1.86
C LEU A 63 0.26 1.32 -0.40
N GLY A 64 -0.87 2.01 -0.17
CA GLY A 64 -1.31 2.44 1.15
C GLY A 64 -0.36 3.37 1.92
N MET A 65 0.76 3.80 1.30
CA MET A 65 1.33 5.15 1.36
C MET A 65 2.42 5.38 0.30
N HIS A 66 2.76 6.65 0.06
CA HIS A 66 3.93 7.03 -0.73
C HIS A 66 4.82 8.03 0.03
N CYS A 67 6.14 7.83 -0.05
CA CYS A 67 7.13 8.78 0.46
C CYS A 67 7.42 9.85 -0.61
N THR A 68 7.34 11.11 -0.23
CA THR A 68 7.78 12.22 -1.10
C THR A 68 9.14 12.74 -0.59
N GLY A 69 10.18 12.71 -1.42
CA GLY A 69 11.45 13.36 -1.07
C GLY A 69 11.28 14.88 -1.04
N PHE A 70 11.26 15.53 0.11
CA PHE A 70 10.83 16.95 0.14
C PHE A 70 11.67 17.91 -0.72
N ASP A 71 12.95 17.61 -0.97
CA ASP A 71 13.81 18.45 -1.80
C ASP A 71 14.35 17.77 -3.07
N PHE A 72 13.42 17.43 -3.96
CA PHE A 72 13.68 16.92 -5.30
C PHE A 72 14.56 17.83 -6.19
N SER A 73 14.71 19.10 -5.84
CA SER A 73 15.59 20.01 -6.61
C SER A 73 17.08 19.81 -6.30
N TYR A 74 17.40 19.05 -5.26
CA TYR A 74 18.77 18.64 -4.94
C TYR A 74 18.93 17.13 -5.12
N CYS A 75 18.05 16.32 -4.52
CA CYS A 75 18.08 14.87 -4.70
C CYS A 75 16.67 14.25 -4.63
N CYS A 76 16.42 13.26 -5.49
CA CYS A 76 15.18 12.50 -5.56
C CYS A 76 15.42 11.09 -4.99
N VAL A 77 14.71 10.73 -3.91
CA VAL A 77 14.72 9.36 -3.36
C VAL A 77 13.60 8.53 -3.95
N LEU A 78 12.37 9.06 -4.05
CA LEU A 78 11.23 8.41 -4.70
C LEU A 78 10.32 9.48 -5.27
N PRO A 79 9.84 9.36 -6.52
CA PRO A 79 8.88 10.30 -7.05
C PRO A 79 7.56 10.20 -6.28
N PRO A 80 6.88 11.33 -6.05
CA PRO A 80 5.66 11.36 -5.27
C PRO A 80 4.48 11.13 -6.20
N TYR A 81 4.05 9.89 -6.33
CA TYR A 81 2.80 9.56 -7.00
C TYR A 81 1.86 8.85 -6.04
N ASN A 82 0.57 8.80 -6.36
CA ASN A 82 -0.37 7.90 -5.71
C ASN A 82 -1.50 7.59 -6.68
N SER A 83 -2.19 6.48 -6.47
CA SER A 83 -3.19 5.98 -7.40
C SER A 83 -4.53 5.82 -6.69
N ILE A 84 -5.59 6.43 -7.22
CA ILE A 84 -6.96 6.16 -6.75
C ILE A 84 -7.40 4.85 -7.40
N LEU A 85 -7.73 3.85 -6.58
CA LEU A 85 -8.32 2.59 -7.04
C LEU A 85 -9.73 2.51 -6.47
N ALA A 86 -10.69 2.09 -7.29
CA ALA A 86 -12.08 2.00 -6.87
C ALA A 86 -12.85 0.83 -7.47
N GLN A 87 -13.82 0.34 -6.71
CA GLN A 87 -14.83 -0.62 -7.17
C GLN A 87 -16.22 -0.09 -6.83
N VAL A 88 -17.12 -0.11 -7.81
CA VAL A 88 -18.50 0.36 -7.63
C VAL A 88 -19.41 -0.85 -7.51
N VAL A 89 -20.10 -0.96 -6.38
CA VAL A 89 -21.10 -2.00 -6.13
C VAL A 89 -22.48 -1.36 -6.26
N ARG A 90 -23.31 -1.88 -7.17
CA ARG A 90 -24.76 -1.69 -7.07
C ARG A 90 -25.26 -2.57 -5.93
N THR A 91 -25.92 -1.96 -4.95
CA THR A 91 -26.37 -2.68 -3.76
C THR A 91 -27.63 -3.48 -4.04
N GLU A 92 -27.96 -4.38 -3.11
CA GLU A 92 -29.15 -5.21 -3.18
C GLU A 92 -30.41 -4.33 -3.17
N ARG A 93 -31.24 -4.51 -4.19
CA ARG A 93 -32.54 -3.84 -4.35
C ARG A 93 -33.56 -4.84 -4.85
N HIS A 94 -34.70 -4.91 -4.17
CA HIS A 94 -35.75 -5.89 -4.47
C HIS A 94 -35.18 -7.32 -4.59
N ALA A 95 -35.29 -7.96 -5.76
CA ALA A 95 -34.80 -9.32 -6.01
C ALA A 95 -33.39 -9.38 -6.62
N ASP A 96 -32.77 -8.24 -6.93
CA ASP A 96 -31.45 -8.20 -7.57
C ASP A 96 -30.34 -8.36 -6.54
N ARG A 97 -29.39 -9.27 -6.79
CA ARG A 97 -28.17 -9.44 -5.99
C ARG A 97 -27.22 -8.26 -6.20
N PRO A 98 -26.36 -7.93 -5.21
CA PRO A 98 -25.31 -6.94 -5.41
C PRO A 98 -24.39 -7.30 -6.57
N ARG A 99 -23.91 -6.29 -7.30
CA ARG A 99 -23.07 -6.48 -8.48
C ARG A 99 -22.00 -5.40 -8.60
N LEU A 100 -20.77 -5.82 -8.89
CA LEU A 100 -19.71 -4.91 -9.34
C LEU A 100 -20.07 -4.33 -10.72
N LEU A 101 -19.94 -3.02 -10.87
CA LEU A 101 -20.24 -2.30 -12.10
C LEU A 101 -18.98 -2.08 -12.93
N ALA A 102 -19.10 -2.37 -14.22
CA ALA A 102 -18.05 -2.25 -15.22
C ALA A 102 -18.33 -1.09 -16.17
N ALA A 103 -17.36 -0.78 -17.03
CA ALA A 103 -17.52 0.23 -18.05
C ALA A 103 -18.32 -0.25 -19.28
N ASP A 104 -18.77 0.71 -20.09
CA ASP A 104 -19.17 0.49 -21.47
C ASP A 104 -17.97 -0.10 -22.24
N PRO A 105 -18.13 -1.23 -22.95
CA PRO A 105 -17.06 -1.83 -23.74
C PRO A 105 -16.43 -0.89 -24.79
N ARG A 106 -17.12 0.20 -25.17
CA ARG A 106 -16.66 1.20 -26.15
C ARG A 106 -16.07 2.45 -25.52
N ASP A 107 -16.29 2.69 -24.23
CA ASP A 107 -15.76 3.85 -23.53
C ASP A 107 -15.40 3.44 -22.08
N PRO A 108 -14.12 3.20 -21.78
CA PRO A 108 -13.68 2.76 -20.46
C PRO A 108 -13.87 3.83 -19.37
N THR A 109 -14.30 5.05 -19.72
CA THR A 109 -14.62 6.10 -18.73
C THR A 109 -16.09 6.13 -18.33
N VAL A 110 -16.96 5.39 -19.03
CA VAL A 110 -18.41 5.39 -18.80
C VAL A 110 -18.84 4.13 -18.07
N LEU A 111 -19.34 4.28 -16.85
CA LEU A 111 -19.92 3.21 -16.05
C LEU A 111 -21.36 2.92 -16.51
N VAL A 112 -21.73 1.64 -16.61
CA VAL A 112 -23.08 1.24 -17.06
C VAL A 112 -23.86 0.44 -16.02
N ASP A 113 -25.13 0.81 -15.83
CA ASP A 113 -26.11 0.06 -15.04
C ASP A 113 -27.43 -0.03 -15.82
N GLY A 114 -27.61 -1.15 -16.53
CA GLY A 114 -28.71 -1.31 -17.47
C GLY A 114 -28.62 -0.27 -18.60
N LYS A 115 -29.61 0.63 -18.67
CA LYS A 115 -29.62 1.74 -19.65
C LYS A 115 -28.98 3.03 -19.11
N ARG A 116 -28.70 3.11 -17.81
CA ARG A 116 -28.12 4.29 -17.18
C ARG A 116 -26.63 4.33 -17.48
N ARG A 117 -26.12 5.53 -17.76
CA ARG A 117 -24.73 5.79 -18.12
C ARG A 117 -24.18 6.83 -17.15
N PHE A 118 -23.04 6.55 -16.56
CA PHE A 118 -22.43 7.42 -15.56
C PHE A 118 -20.94 7.60 -15.81
N ARG A 119 -20.34 8.54 -15.09
CA ARG A 119 -18.89 8.64 -14.92
C ARG A 119 -18.55 8.77 -13.44
N LEU A 120 -17.31 8.42 -13.09
CA LEU A 120 -16.77 8.56 -11.74
C LEU A 120 -15.86 9.78 -11.68
N ALA A 121 -16.40 10.93 -11.31
CA ALA A 121 -15.64 12.16 -11.17
C ALA A 121 -14.82 12.11 -9.89
N TYR A 122 -13.51 12.38 -9.96
CA TYR A 122 -12.64 12.47 -8.79
C TYR A 122 -12.11 13.87 -8.53
N THR A 123 -11.84 14.16 -7.27
CA THR A 123 -11.17 15.37 -6.75
C THR A 123 -10.44 15.02 -5.45
N HIS A 124 -9.67 15.96 -4.89
CA HIS A 124 -9.05 15.81 -3.58
C HIS A 124 -9.52 16.87 -2.58
N GLU A 125 -9.56 16.50 -1.32
CA GLU A 125 -9.95 17.35 -0.19
C GLU A 125 -9.06 17.10 1.02
N ASP A 126 -9.01 18.06 1.94
CA ASP A 126 -8.48 17.80 3.27
C ASP A 126 -9.50 17.03 4.15
N PRO A 127 -9.09 16.46 5.30
CA PRO A 127 -10.01 15.79 6.22
C PRO A 127 -11.22 16.61 6.71
N ALA A 128 -11.22 17.94 6.56
CA ALA A 128 -12.36 18.79 6.87
C ALA A 128 -13.29 19.02 5.67
N GLY A 129 -13.00 18.41 4.51
CA GLY A 129 -13.74 18.55 3.27
C GLY A 129 -13.41 19.82 2.48
N VAL A 130 -12.29 20.50 2.79
CA VAL A 130 -11.86 21.67 2.01
C VAL A 130 -11.17 21.20 0.74
N PRO A 131 -11.57 21.71 -0.45
CA PRO A 131 -10.97 21.34 -1.72
C PRO A 131 -9.45 21.51 -1.74
N ASN A 132 -8.78 20.55 -2.40
CA ASN A 132 -7.33 20.48 -2.55
C ASN A 132 -6.97 20.17 -4.01
N THR A 133 -6.96 21.18 -4.88
CA THR A 133 -7.00 20.96 -6.35
C THR A 133 -5.86 21.62 -7.13
N TYR A 134 -5.02 22.45 -6.50
CA TYR A 134 -3.94 23.18 -7.18
C TYR A 134 -2.55 22.65 -6.79
N SER A 135 -2.12 21.57 -7.45
CA SER A 135 -0.83 20.95 -7.13
C SER A 135 0.36 21.59 -7.90
N ALA A 136 0.28 21.77 -9.22
CA ALA A 136 1.42 22.16 -10.09
C ALA A 136 2.23 23.38 -9.63
N THR A 137 1.61 24.56 -9.62
CA THR A 137 2.34 25.84 -9.52
C THR A 137 2.67 26.27 -8.10
N LYS A 138 2.33 25.42 -7.12
CA LYS A 138 2.39 25.78 -5.70
C LYS A 138 2.97 24.67 -4.84
N LYS A 139 2.74 23.40 -5.20
CA LYS A 139 3.14 22.23 -4.40
C LYS A 139 4.06 21.29 -5.15
N LEU A 140 3.96 21.27 -6.48
CA LEU A 140 4.71 20.40 -7.38
C LEU A 140 5.72 21.18 -8.23
N ASP A 141 6.28 22.29 -7.73
CA ASP A 141 7.35 22.99 -8.47
C ASP A 141 8.49 22.03 -8.88
N TYR A 142 8.67 20.92 -8.14
CA TYR A 142 9.62 19.88 -8.50
C TYR A 142 9.22 19.02 -9.71
N TRP A 143 7.92 18.83 -9.97
CA TRP A 143 7.40 18.03 -11.09
C TRP A 143 7.56 18.74 -12.44
N GLY A 144 8.07 19.98 -12.44
CA GLY A 144 8.48 20.71 -13.63
C GLY A 144 9.98 21.00 -13.68
N LEU A 145 10.80 20.40 -12.80
CA LEU A 145 12.25 20.66 -12.77
C LEU A 145 12.91 20.20 -14.06
N GLY A 146 13.78 21.05 -14.60
CA GLY A 146 14.66 20.67 -15.69
C GLY A 146 15.59 19.53 -15.28
N TYR A 147 15.75 18.54 -16.16
CA TYR A 147 16.67 17.42 -15.98
C TYR A 147 17.17 16.94 -17.34
N ARG A 148 18.50 16.98 -17.57
CA ARG A 148 19.16 16.50 -18.80
C ARG A 148 18.55 17.03 -20.10
N GLY A 149 18.20 18.31 -20.12
CA GLY A 149 17.57 18.95 -21.29
C GLY A 149 16.07 18.67 -21.45
N GLY A 150 15.46 17.88 -20.56
CA GLY A 150 14.02 17.63 -20.45
C GLY A 150 13.47 18.03 -19.08
N GLN A 151 12.41 17.33 -18.62
CA GLN A 151 11.83 17.49 -17.29
C GLN A 151 12.03 16.21 -16.47
N LEU A 152 12.19 16.35 -15.15
CA LEU A 152 12.46 15.24 -14.24
C LEU A 152 11.44 14.09 -14.36
N PRO A 153 10.10 14.31 -14.39
CA PRO A 153 9.15 13.19 -14.49
C PRO A 153 9.29 12.40 -15.79
N ASN A 154 9.60 13.10 -16.89
CA ASN A 154 9.81 12.45 -18.19
C ASN A 154 11.01 11.52 -18.16
N HIS A 155 12.07 11.89 -17.44
CA HIS A 155 13.24 11.03 -17.24
C HIS A 155 12.95 9.88 -16.27
N GLU A 156 12.23 10.17 -15.17
CA GLU A 156 11.95 9.21 -14.12
C GLU A 156 11.21 7.97 -14.64
N PHE A 157 10.24 8.16 -15.54
CA PHE A 157 9.42 7.09 -16.11
C PHE A 157 9.82 6.67 -17.52
N ALA A 158 10.92 7.20 -18.08
CA ALA A 158 11.40 6.88 -19.43
C ALA A 158 11.71 5.40 -19.65
N HIS A 159 11.97 4.63 -18.59
CA HIS A 159 12.20 3.19 -18.67
C HIS A 159 10.91 2.38 -18.82
N LEU A 160 9.74 2.99 -18.57
CA LEU A 160 8.45 2.34 -18.76
C LEU A 160 7.93 2.60 -20.16
N TYR A 161 7.32 1.58 -20.77
CA TYR A 161 6.76 1.69 -22.12
C TYR A 161 5.49 0.86 -22.30
N VAL A 162 4.73 1.19 -23.35
CA VAL A 162 3.51 0.49 -23.77
C VAL A 162 3.56 0.18 -25.26
N TYR A 163 2.77 -0.80 -25.69
CA TYR A 163 2.60 -1.17 -27.09
C TYR A 163 1.22 -0.78 -27.62
N ASP A 164 1.13 -0.58 -28.94
CA ASP A 164 -0.16 -0.45 -29.60
C ASP A 164 -0.96 -1.77 -29.47
N PRO A 165 -2.29 -1.74 -29.29
CA PRO A 165 -3.11 -2.94 -29.30
C PRO A 165 -2.89 -3.85 -30.52
N ALA A 166 -2.55 -3.30 -31.70
CA ALA A 166 -2.25 -4.08 -32.90
C ALA A 166 -0.98 -4.95 -32.76
N ASP A 167 -0.03 -4.52 -31.94
CA ASP A 167 1.23 -5.22 -31.67
C ASP A 167 1.11 -6.23 -30.50
N GLY A 168 -0.10 -6.40 -29.95
CA GLY A 168 -0.40 -7.34 -28.87
C GLY A 168 -0.71 -6.68 -27.52
N GLY A 169 -0.62 -5.35 -27.41
CA GLY A 169 -1.02 -4.60 -26.21
C GLY A 169 -0.33 -5.09 -24.93
N SER A 170 -1.13 -5.59 -23.97
CA SER A 170 -0.71 -6.18 -22.69
C SER A 170 0.07 -7.50 -22.81
N HIS A 171 0.12 -8.08 -24.00
CA HIS A 171 0.94 -9.25 -24.31
C HIS A 171 1.64 -9.04 -25.66
N PRO A 172 2.67 -8.18 -25.71
CA PRO A 172 3.34 -7.84 -26.95
C PRO A 172 3.98 -9.09 -27.56
N ARG A 173 3.93 -9.17 -28.89
CA ARG A 173 4.56 -10.26 -29.67
C ARG A 173 5.89 -9.82 -30.29
N THR A 174 6.42 -8.68 -29.84
CA THR A 174 7.60 -8.02 -30.38
C THR A 174 8.37 -7.35 -29.24
N THR A 175 9.68 -7.25 -29.40
CA THR A 175 10.62 -6.52 -28.54
C THR A 175 11.25 -5.32 -29.24
N ALA A 176 10.92 -5.10 -30.53
CA ALA A 176 11.57 -4.06 -31.33
C ALA A 176 11.31 -2.66 -30.76
N ASP A 177 12.37 -1.89 -30.54
CA ASP A 177 12.31 -0.57 -29.88
C ASP A 177 11.40 0.41 -30.61
N ARG A 178 11.39 0.36 -31.94
CA ARG A 178 10.52 1.22 -32.77
C ARG A 178 9.02 1.01 -32.52
N LYS A 179 8.64 -0.07 -31.84
CA LYS A 179 7.26 -0.39 -31.46
C LYS A 179 6.95 -0.05 -30.01
N LYS A 180 7.97 0.13 -29.17
CA LYS A 180 7.84 0.59 -27.79
C LYS A 180 7.47 2.07 -27.82
N ARG A 181 6.44 2.46 -27.06
CA ARG A 181 6.15 3.87 -26.77
C ARG A 181 6.49 4.16 -25.32
N HIS A 182 7.61 4.84 -25.11
CA HIS A 182 8.15 5.15 -23.81
C HIS A 182 7.40 6.30 -23.15
N ILE A 183 7.04 6.11 -21.90
CA ILE A 183 6.38 7.12 -21.06
C ILE A 183 7.40 8.22 -20.76
N GLY A 184 7.02 9.48 -20.94
CA GLY A 184 7.93 10.61 -20.74
C GLY A 184 8.77 10.99 -21.96
N LEU A 185 9.05 10.04 -22.88
CA LEU A 185 9.75 10.32 -24.15
C LEU A 185 8.75 10.47 -25.32
N ASP A 186 8.03 9.40 -25.66
CA ASP A 186 7.05 9.38 -26.75
C ASP A 186 5.68 9.88 -26.31
N THR A 187 5.36 9.69 -25.02
CA THR A 187 4.16 10.20 -24.37
C THR A 187 4.58 11.11 -23.22
N PRO A 188 4.88 12.39 -23.49
CA PRO A 188 5.38 13.32 -22.47
C PRO A 188 4.41 13.45 -21.30
N ILE A 189 4.93 13.43 -20.08
CA ILE A 189 4.18 13.74 -18.87
C ILE A 189 4.11 15.26 -18.74
N HIS A 190 2.89 15.79 -18.70
CA HIS A 190 2.68 17.22 -18.52
C HIS A 190 2.64 17.61 -17.04
N ILE A 191 2.78 18.91 -16.79
CA ILE A 191 2.62 19.45 -15.44
C ILE A 191 1.22 19.10 -14.91
N ASN A 192 1.09 18.73 -13.64
CA ASN A 192 -0.11 18.16 -13.00
C ASN A 192 -0.54 16.74 -13.45
N GLU A 193 0.22 16.07 -14.31
CA GLU A 193 -0.16 14.73 -14.78
C GLU A 193 0.78 13.67 -14.25
N GLY A 194 0.21 12.48 -14.03
CA GLY A 194 0.97 11.25 -13.81
C GLY A 194 1.43 10.60 -15.11
N PRO A 195 2.17 9.47 -15.03
CA PRO A 195 2.62 8.71 -16.20
C PRO A 195 1.48 8.20 -17.11
N THR A 196 0.24 8.20 -16.63
CA THR A 196 -0.95 7.80 -17.40
C THR A 196 -1.70 8.98 -18.04
N GLY A 197 -1.20 10.21 -17.89
CA GLY A 197 -1.83 11.43 -18.40
C GLY A 197 -3.05 11.91 -17.58
N GLN A 198 -3.32 11.30 -16.43
CA GLN A 198 -4.42 11.72 -15.56
C GLN A 198 -4.03 12.92 -14.69
N HIS A 199 -4.92 13.90 -14.63
CA HIS A 199 -4.68 15.18 -13.97
C HIS A 199 -4.94 15.11 -12.46
N VAL A 200 -3.91 15.44 -11.67
CA VAL A 200 -3.90 15.38 -10.19
C VAL A 200 -5.06 16.11 -9.51
N GLY A 201 -5.54 17.23 -10.06
CA GLY A 201 -6.56 18.06 -9.41
C GLY A 201 -7.97 17.46 -9.48
N LYS A 202 -8.34 16.91 -10.63
CA LYS A 202 -9.66 16.35 -10.93
C LYS A 202 -9.67 15.64 -12.27
N GLY A 203 -10.60 14.71 -12.44
CA GLY A 203 -10.82 14.02 -13.71
C GLY A 203 -11.93 12.98 -13.58
N TYR A 204 -11.94 12.03 -14.51
CA TYR A 204 -12.78 10.83 -14.43
C TYR A 204 -11.91 9.59 -14.25
N LEU A 205 -12.34 8.67 -13.39
CA LEU A 205 -11.69 7.36 -13.28
C LEU A 205 -11.92 6.58 -14.58
N ARG A 206 -10.92 5.79 -14.96
CA ARG A 206 -10.96 4.89 -16.11
C ARG A 206 -11.08 3.45 -15.63
N TYR A 207 -11.78 2.59 -16.35
CA TYR A 207 -11.88 1.17 -16.03
C TYR A 207 -10.71 0.38 -16.62
N SER A 208 -10.03 -0.42 -15.79
CA SER A 208 -8.86 -1.22 -16.16
C SER A 208 -9.18 -2.44 -17.04
N GLY A 209 -10.47 -2.75 -17.24
CA GLY A 209 -10.89 -3.80 -18.15
C GLY A 209 -10.54 -5.21 -17.66
N ARG A 210 -10.43 -6.17 -18.59
CA ARG A 210 -10.27 -7.60 -18.26
C ARG A 210 -8.86 -8.03 -17.90
N GLU A 211 -7.87 -7.27 -18.32
CA GLU A 211 -6.45 -7.58 -18.13
C GLU A 211 -5.81 -6.70 -17.06
N GLY A 212 -6.48 -5.62 -16.66
CA GLY A 212 -5.90 -4.60 -15.81
C GLY A 212 -5.08 -3.60 -16.64
N THR A 213 -4.36 -2.73 -15.94
CA THR A 213 -3.46 -1.76 -16.55
C THR A 213 -2.02 -2.22 -16.38
N VAL A 214 -1.38 -2.52 -17.51
CA VAL A 214 -0.04 -3.10 -17.59
C VAL A 214 0.85 -2.16 -18.40
N VAL A 215 2.02 -1.87 -17.84
CA VAL A 215 3.14 -1.24 -18.55
C VAL A 215 4.31 -2.22 -18.59
N PHE A 216 5.30 -1.96 -19.41
CA PHE A 216 6.47 -2.82 -19.57
C PHE A 216 7.74 -2.08 -19.20
N THR A 217 8.75 -2.85 -18.79
CA THR A 217 10.10 -2.39 -18.51
C THR A 217 11.08 -3.51 -18.86
N ASP A 218 12.37 -3.19 -18.87
CA ASP A 218 13.42 -4.17 -19.06
C ASP A 218 14.07 -4.56 -17.73
N SER A 219 14.51 -5.81 -17.66
CA SER A 219 15.31 -6.34 -16.57
C SER A 219 16.71 -6.73 -17.07
N PRO A 220 17.66 -7.06 -16.17
CA PRO A 220 19.02 -7.46 -16.56
C PRO A 220 19.08 -8.66 -17.52
N VAL A 221 18.01 -9.45 -17.61
CA VAL A 221 17.98 -10.71 -18.35
C VAL A 221 16.79 -10.86 -19.30
N MET A 222 15.79 -9.99 -19.21
CA MET A 222 14.54 -10.12 -19.96
C MET A 222 13.97 -8.74 -20.31
N GLU A 223 13.55 -8.58 -21.55
CA GLU A 223 12.76 -7.45 -22.03
C GLU A 223 11.26 -7.71 -21.88
N ASN A 224 10.46 -6.66 -22.04
CA ASN A 224 9.01 -6.73 -21.94
C ASN A 224 8.53 -7.33 -20.62
N VAL A 225 9.20 -7.01 -19.51
CA VAL A 225 8.76 -7.42 -18.18
C VAL A 225 7.48 -6.65 -17.84
N PRO A 226 6.32 -7.32 -17.67
CA PRO A 226 5.08 -6.64 -17.36
C PRO A 226 5.08 -6.15 -15.92
N ILE A 227 4.65 -4.91 -15.72
CA ILE A 227 4.38 -4.27 -14.44
C ILE A 227 2.88 -3.97 -14.38
N HIS A 228 2.19 -4.73 -13.54
CA HIS A 228 0.76 -4.55 -13.29
C HIS A 228 0.55 -3.38 -12.32
N LEU A 229 0.21 -2.21 -12.86
CA LEU A 229 -0.14 -1.04 -12.06
C LEU A 229 -1.47 -1.27 -11.33
N THR A 230 -2.41 -1.95 -11.98
CA THR A 230 -3.71 -2.28 -11.37
C THR A 230 -4.27 -3.55 -11.98
N GLY A 231 -4.89 -4.40 -11.14
CA GLY A 231 -5.55 -5.61 -11.58
C GLY A 231 -6.84 -5.36 -12.39
N PRO A 232 -7.46 -6.42 -12.93
CA PRO A 232 -8.64 -6.29 -13.80
C PRO A 232 -9.88 -5.78 -13.07
N GLY A 233 -10.74 -5.05 -13.76
CA GLY A 233 -12.05 -4.64 -13.25
C GLY A 233 -12.04 -3.59 -12.15
N ILE A 234 -11.03 -2.72 -12.15
CA ILE A 234 -10.85 -1.62 -11.19
C ILE A 234 -11.08 -0.30 -11.93
N TRP A 235 -11.71 0.66 -11.26
CA TRP A 235 -11.79 2.05 -11.69
C TRP A 235 -10.61 2.81 -11.12
N GLU A 236 -9.82 3.48 -11.96
CA GLU A 236 -8.52 3.96 -11.56
C GLU A 236 -8.21 5.40 -12.01
N ALA A 237 -7.44 6.08 -11.16
CA ALA A 237 -6.59 7.19 -11.54
C ALA A 237 -5.16 6.96 -11.07
N LEU A 238 -4.24 6.65 -11.97
CA LEU A 238 -2.93 6.10 -11.65
C LEU A 238 -1.82 7.15 -11.66
N GLY A 239 -0.91 7.05 -10.70
CA GLY A 239 0.34 7.80 -10.71
C GLY A 239 0.19 9.32 -10.51
N LEU A 240 -0.84 9.76 -9.81
CA LEU A 240 -1.14 11.18 -9.58
C LEU A 240 -0.05 11.84 -8.73
N PRO A 241 0.60 12.93 -9.18
CA PRO A 241 1.69 13.56 -8.45
C PRO A 241 1.19 14.36 -7.24
N LEU A 242 1.01 13.72 -6.08
CA LEU A 242 0.39 14.32 -4.90
C LEU A 242 1.43 14.69 -3.83
N THR A 243 1.10 15.66 -2.98
CA THR A 243 1.96 16.09 -1.85
C THR A 243 1.17 16.09 -0.55
N PRO A 244 1.82 16.04 0.61
CA PRO A 244 1.11 16.12 1.88
C PRO A 244 0.60 17.53 2.21
N PHE A 245 0.66 18.49 1.29
CA PHE A 245 0.24 19.86 1.54
C PHE A 245 -1.11 20.18 0.91
N ASN A 246 -1.92 20.95 1.65
CA ASN A 246 -3.15 21.51 1.12
C ASN A 246 -2.90 22.86 0.41
N ASP A 247 -3.92 23.41 -0.24
CA ASP A 247 -3.83 24.67 -0.99
C ASP A 247 -3.63 25.94 -0.11
N ARG A 248 -3.52 25.83 1.22
CA ARG A 248 -3.62 26.99 2.14
C ARG A 248 -2.32 27.75 2.41
N PHE A 249 -1.16 27.27 1.97
CA PHE A 249 0.10 28.03 2.11
C PHE A 249 0.25 29.07 0.99
N THR A 250 1.35 29.81 0.86
CA THR A 250 1.51 30.82 -0.22
C THR A 250 2.53 30.39 -1.26
N SER A 251 3.70 29.91 -0.83
CA SER A 251 4.78 29.37 -1.66
C SER A 251 5.54 28.28 -0.93
N LEU A 252 6.17 27.34 -1.66
CA LEU A 252 6.96 26.24 -1.07
C LEU A 252 8.01 26.73 -0.07
N ILE A 253 8.67 27.85 -0.35
CA ILE A 253 9.73 28.39 0.53
C ILE A 253 9.19 28.78 1.91
N THR A 254 7.89 29.06 2.02
CA THR A 254 7.23 29.53 3.25
C THR A 254 6.69 28.39 4.11
N VAL A 255 6.68 27.16 3.59
CA VAL A 255 6.03 26.01 4.24
C VAL A 255 6.73 25.66 5.55
N GLN A 256 5.94 25.33 6.57
CA GLN A 256 6.38 24.87 7.88
C GLN A 256 5.94 23.41 8.08
N GLU A 257 6.68 22.66 8.90
CA GLU A 257 6.41 21.24 9.18
C GLU A 257 4.98 20.99 9.67
N ARG A 258 4.45 21.86 10.54
CA ARG A 258 3.06 21.80 11.02
C ARG A 258 1.98 21.90 9.95
N GLN A 259 2.35 22.20 8.70
CA GLN A 259 1.45 22.26 7.55
C GLN A 259 1.39 20.94 6.78
N VAL A 260 2.25 19.98 7.09
CA VAL A 260 2.18 18.62 6.55
C VAL A 260 0.86 17.97 7.01
N GLN A 261 0.12 17.44 6.05
CA GLN A 261 -1.20 16.84 6.24
C GLN A 261 -1.26 15.52 5.46
N PRO A 262 -0.88 14.40 6.11
CA PRO A 262 -0.57 13.20 5.37
C PRO A 262 -1.77 12.37 4.92
N PHE A 263 -2.94 12.54 5.53
CA PHE A 263 -4.14 11.74 5.26
C PHE A 263 -5.20 12.57 4.52
N GLN A 264 -4.95 12.90 3.26
CA GLN A 264 -5.90 13.64 2.42
C GLN A 264 -7.03 12.71 1.96
N ARG A 265 -8.12 13.26 1.42
CA ARG A 265 -9.23 12.49 0.83
C ARG A 265 -9.12 12.54 -0.68
N ALA A 266 -9.18 11.39 -1.39
CA ALA A 266 -9.72 11.41 -2.75
C ALA A 266 -11.19 11.14 -2.66
N VAL A 267 -11.95 11.97 -3.33
CA VAL A 267 -13.40 11.93 -3.36
C VAL A 267 -13.81 11.46 -4.73
N VAL A 268 -14.68 10.46 -4.79
CA VAL A 268 -15.27 9.97 -6.04
C VAL A 268 -16.77 10.19 -5.98
N THR A 269 -17.29 10.89 -6.99
CA THR A 269 -18.72 11.19 -7.16
C THR A 269 -19.22 10.52 -8.43
N LEU A 270 -20.31 9.77 -8.31
CA LEU A 270 -21.02 9.24 -9.47
C LEU A 270 -21.83 10.37 -10.11
N VAL A 271 -21.56 10.65 -11.38
CA VAL A 271 -22.25 11.69 -12.16
C VAL A 271 -22.90 11.09 -13.38
N ASP A 272 -23.99 11.69 -13.85
CA ASP A 272 -24.61 11.33 -15.12
C ASP A 272 -23.63 11.58 -16.29
N ALA A 273 -23.52 10.62 -17.21
CA ALA A 273 -22.47 10.67 -18.24
C ALA A 273 -22.67 11.80 -19.28
N ASP A 274 -23.91 12.19 -19.53
CA ASP A 274 -24.25 13.16 -20.59
C ASP A 274 -24.31 14.59 -20.03
N THR A 275 -24.85 14.76 -18.82
CA THR A 275 -25.05 16.07 -18.19
C THR A 275 -23.94 16.45 -17.22
N GLY A 276 -23.23 15.48 -16.65
CA GLY A 276 -22.22 15.71 -15.60
C GLY A 276 -22.81 16.04 -14.22
N GLU A 277 -24.13 15.99 -14.06
CA GLU A 277 -24.80 16.27 -12.79
C GLU A 277 -24.61 15.12 -11.79
N PRO A 278 -24.44 15.41 -10.48
CA PRO A 278 -24.32 14.37 -9.47
C PRO A 278 -25.55 13.47 -9.37
N VAL A 279 -25.33 12.17 -9.30
CA VAL A 279 -26.42 11.19 -9.11
C VAL A 279 -26.91 11.25 -7.67
N ILE A 280 -28.21 11.47 -7.50
CA ILE A 280 -28.91 11.34 -6.21
C ILE A 280 -29.52 9.95 -6.15
N ASP A 281 -29.23 9.21 -5.07
CA ASP A 281 -29.80 7.87 -4.87
C ASP A 281 -31.15 7.89 -4.15
N SER A 282 -31.73 6.72 -3.93
CA SER A 282 -33.04 6.58 -3.28
C SER A 282 -33.10 7.14 -1.85
N SER A 283 -31.95 7.36 -1.20
CA SER A 283 -31.89 7.99 0.13
C SER A 283 -31.91 9.53 0.07
N GLY A 284 -31.91 10.11 -1.14
CA GLY A 284 -31.92 11.55 -1.35
C GLY A 284 -30.56 12.22 -1.19
N GLN A 285 -29.47 11.45 -1.07
CA GLN A 285 -28.12 12.01 -1.00
C GLN A 285 -27.32 11.68 -2.27
N VAL A 286 -26.40 12.58 -2.60
CA VAL A 286 -25.45 12.41 -3.72
C VAL A 286 -24.61 11.15 -3.51
N VAL A 287 -24.46 10.33 -4.55
CA VAL A 287 -23.56 9.16 -4.54
C VAL A 287 -22.11 9.64 -4.59
N ARG A 288 -21.55 9.88 -3.41
CA ARG A 288 -20.21 10.41 -3.19
C ARG A 288 -19.57 9.69 -2.02
N TYR A 289 -18.36 9.18 -2.23
CA TYR A 289 -17.54 8.52 -1.23
C TYR A 289 -16.14 9.10 -1.26
N PHE A 290 -15.36 8.88 -0.21
CA PHE A 290 -13.93 9.19 -0.21
C PHE A 290 -13.07 8.02 0.24
N GLY A 291 -11.84 7.95 -0.25
CA GLY A 291 -10.78 7.10 0.32
C GLY A 291 -9.65 7.96 0.90
N VAL A 292 -8.82 7.40 1.78
CA VAL A 292 -7.63 8.09 2.34
C VAL A 292 -6.44 8.04 1.40
N ASN A 293 -5.90 9.20 1.02
CA ASN A 293 -4.59 9.38 0.40
C ASN A 293 -3.49 9.53 1.47
N PRO A 294 -2.81 8.47 1.92
CA PRO A 294 -1.66 8.58 2.80
C PRO A 294 -0.40 8.95 2.00
N ILE A 295 0.06 10.18 2.14
CA ILE A 295 1.28 10.70 1.51
C ILE A 295 2.01 11.51 2.56
N ASP A 296 3.31 11.32 2.72
CA ASP A 296 4.07 12.07 3.73
C ASP A 296 5.56 12.20 3.31
N ILE A 297 6.34 12.90 4.12
CA ILE A 297 7.74 13.25 3.89
C ILE A 297 8.62 12.55 4.93
N PRO A 298 9.75 11.96 4.54
CA PRO A 298 10.72 11.43 5.49
C PRO A 298 11.41 12.57 6.25
N ASN A 299 11.64 12.36 7.54
CA ASN A 299 12.19 13.39 8.44
C ASN A 299 13.72 13.47 8.39
N CYS A 300 14.30 13.43 7.18
CA CYS A 300 15.76 13.35 6.96
C CYS A 300 16.52 14.47 7.69
N ALA A 301 15.95 15.68 7.75
CA ALA A 301 16.56 16.80 8.43
C ALA A 301 16.81 16.56 9.93
N ARG A 302 16.04 15.69 10.60
CA ARG A 302 16.28 15.39 12.03
C ARG A 302 17.65 14.79 12.27
N CYS A 303 18.18 14.00 11.33
CA CYS A 303 19.52 13.43 11.45
C CYS A 303 20.57 14.21 10.63
N HIS A 304 20.20 14.69 9.44
CA HIS A 304 21.15 15.30 8.50
C HIS A 304 21.34 16.82 8.69
N ALA A 305 20.58 17.45 9.61
CA ALA A 305 20.73 18.86 9.97
C ALA A 305 21.50 19.08 11.29
N GLY A 306 22.53 18.26 11.54
CA GLY A 306 23.38 18.40 12.72
C GLY A 306 24.81 17.92 12.51
N PRO A 307 25.75 18.34 13.38
CA PRO A 307 27.14 17.86 13.36
C PRO A 307 27.23 16.35 13.61
N GLU A 308 26.18 15.74 14.14
CA GLU A 308 26.06 14.29 14.29
C GLU A 308 26.04 13.51 12.95
N ALA A 309 25.73 14.18 11.83
CA ALA A 309 25.77 13.61 10.48
C ALA A 309 27.17 13.69 9.86
N ASN A 310 27.72 14.91 9.75
CA ASN A 310 28.95 15.18 8.98
C ASN A 310 30.19 15.44 9.86
N GLY A 311 30.05 15.39 11.18
CA GLY A 311 31.13 15.70 12.11
C GLY A 311 31.70 17.11 11.88
N GLU A 312 33.02 17.20 11.81
CA GLU A 312 33.75 18.45 11.54
C GLU A 312 33.49 19.02 10.14
N LYS A 313 32.94 18.23 9.20
CA LYS A 313 32.61 18.66 7.83
C LYS A 313 31.22 19.31 7.72
N TYR A 314 30.49 19.46 8.82
CA TYR A 314 29.14 20.07 8.87
C TYR A 314 29.05 21.54 8.39
N ARG A 315 30.14 22.11 7.89
CA ARG A 315 30.23 23.47 7.35
C ARG A 315 29.35 23.68 6.11
N LYS A 316 29.28 22.73 5.17
CA LYS A 316 28.47 22.91 3.94
C LYS A 316 26.97 23.06 4.24
N TYR A 317 26.48 22.26 5.20
CA TYR A 317 25.13 22.44 5.72
C TYR A 317 24.94 23.86 6.26
N GLN A 318 25.85 24.35 7.11
CA GLN A 318 25.71 25.66 7.75
C GLN A 318 25.65 26.80 6.73
N GLU A 319 26.50 26.73 5.71
CA GLU A 319 26.53 27.68 4.59
C GLU A 319 25.23 27.67 3.78
N GLU A 320 24.70 26.49 3.47
CA GLU A 320 23.43 26.35 2.75
C GLU A 320 22.24 26.83 3.58
N TYR A 321 22.18 26.44 4.85
CA TYR A 321 21.14 26.86 5.79
C TYR A 321 21.13 28.39 5.93
N ALA A 322 22.30 29.01 6.14
CA ALA A 322 22.42 30.46 6.28
C ALA A 322 21.95 31.21 5.02
N PHE A 323 22.25 30.68 3.83
CA PHE A 323 21.76 31.24 2.56
C PHE A 323 20.23 31.25 2.52
N TRP A 324 19.59 30.10 2.74
CA TRP A 324 18.12 30.01 2.66
C TRP A 324 17.44 30.81 3.76
N ARG A 325 18.01 30.87 4.97
CA ARG A 325 17.51 31.76 6.04
C ARG A 325 17.63 33.24 5.69
N GLY A 326 18.59 33.62 4.84
CA GLY A 326 18.74 34.98 4.32
C GLY A 326 17.70 35.37 3.26
N ILE A 327 17.03 34.38 2.64
CA ILE A 327 15.95 34.66 1.67
C ILE A 327 14.69 35.11 2.41
N ARG A 328 14.19 36.30 2.02
CA ARG A 328 12.98 36.87 2.60
C ARG A 328 11.80 35.90 2.43
N GLY A 329 11.18 35.54 3.55
CA GLY A 329 9.99 34.69 3.57
C GLY A 329 10.28 33.18 3.63
N ALA A 330 11.54 32.76 3.47
CA ALA A 330 11.90 31.36 3.68
C ALA A 330 11.64 30.95 5.14
N SER A 331 11.02 29.79 5.35
CA SER A 331 10.82 29.23 6.68
C SER A 331 12.11 28.60 7.22
N ASP A 332 12.18 28.36 8.53
CA ASP A 332 13.29 27.62 9.13
C ASP A 332 13.33 26.17 8.61
N TRP A 333 12.17 25.51 8.61
CA TRP A 333 12.03 24.12 8.17
C TRP A 333 12.47 23.92 6.72
N TYR A 334 12.07 24.82 5.81
CA TYR A 334 12.49 24.78 4.42
C TYR A 334 14.01 24.90 4.28
N ALA A 335 14.63 25.86 4.98
CA ALA A 335 16.08 26.02 4.98
C ALA A 335 16.83 24.79 5.51
N ARG A 336 16.29 24.12 6.55
CA ARG A 336 16.85 22.86 7.07
C ARG A 336 16.78 21.74 6.06
N LEU A 337 15.69 21.62 5.31
CA LEU A 337 15.51 20.56 4.31
C LEU A 337 16.48 20.74 3.14
N LYS A 338 16.63 21.97 2.63
CA LYS A 338 17.64 22.31 1.62
C LYS A 338 19.06 21.96 2.07
N ALA A 339 19.41 22.38 3.28
CA ALA A 339 20.74 22.13 3.83
C ALA A 339 20.98 20.65 4.17
N ALA A 340 19.94 19.92 4.59
CA ALA A 340 20.03 18.47 4.82
C ALA A 340 20.31 17.69 3.53
N ALA A 341 19.78 18.13 2.38
CA ALA A 341 20.10 17.52 1.08
C ALA A 341 21.60 17.66 0.76
N ILE A 342 22.20 18.83 1.00
CA ILE A 342 23.65 19.04 0.87
C ILE A 342 24.43 18.14 1.83
N SER A 343 23.97 18.01 3.07
CA SER A 343 24.58 17.12 4.06
C SER A 343 24.59 15.66 3.59
N ILE A 344 23.47 15.16 3.06
CA ILE A 344 23.35 13.80 2.51
C ILE A 344 24.31 13.59 1.32
N LEU A 345 24.33 14.53 0.37
CA LEU A 345 25.19 14.43 -0.81
C LEU A 345 26.68 14.51 -0.45
N GLU A 346 27.06 15.28 0.58
CA GLU A 346 28.43 15.32 1.09
C GLU A 346 28.86 13.97 1.67
N ILE A 347 27.99 13.33 2.46
CA ILE A 347 28.25 11.97 2.97
C ILE A 347 28.40 10.99 1.81
N HIS A 348 27.53 11.10 0.80
CA HIS A 348 27.55 10.21 -0.34
C HIS A 348 28.86 10.35 -1.14
N ASP A 349 29.26 11.59 -1.45
CA ASP A 349 30.51 11.88 -2.13
C ASP A 349 31.74 11.33 -1.37
N ASP A 350 31.75 11.48 -0.04
CA ASP A 350 32.85 11.01 0.80
C ASP A 350 32.92 9.49 0.97
N ARG A 351 31.78 8.82 1.08
CA ARG A 351 31.75 7.38 1.37
C ARG A 351 31.74 6.51 0.11
N ASN A 352 31.19 7.04 -0.98
CA ASN A 352 30.99 6.28 -2.22
C ASN A 352 31.84 6.82 -3.38
N GLY A 353 32.68 7.84 -3.15
CA GLY A 353 33.55 8.40 -4.18
C GLY A 353 32.82 9.18 -5.28
N THR A 354 31.58 9.61 -5.03
CA THR A 354 30.83 10.45 -5.96
C THR A 354 31.27 11.92 -5.91
N ASN A 355 30.80 12.69 -6.88
CA ASN A 355 31.17 14.09 -7.08
C ASN A 355 29.94 15.00 -7.28
N PHE A 356 28.85 14.71 -6.58
CA PHE A 356 27.59 15.42 -6.74
C PHE A 356 27.67 16.89 -6.33
N LEU A 357 28.53 17.24 -5.37
CA LEU A 357 28.70 18.61 -4.88
C LEU A 357 29.83 19.40 -5.54
N ALA A 358 30.40 18.93 -6.66
CA ALA A 358 31.57 19.54 -7.31
C ALA A 358 31.37 21.02 -7.71
N HIS A 359 30.15 21.39 -8.07
CA HIS A 359 29.79 22.72 -8.55
C HIS A 359 29.00 23.54 -7.51
N TRP A 360 28.80 22.98 -6.31
CA TRP A 360 28.12 23.66 -5.22
C TRP A 360 29.11 24.54 -4.42
N PRO A 361 28.73 25.76 -3.99
CA PRO A 361 27.44 26.41 -4.27
C PRO A 361 27.45 27.21 -5.58
N ALA A 362 26.49 26.95 -6.45
CA ALA A 362 26.29 27.71 -7.69
C ALA A 362 25.28 28.84 -7.51
N GLY A 363 25.79 30.08 -7.50
CA GLY A 363 25.00 31.31 -7.63
C GLY A 363 23.86 31.50 -6.61
N PRO A 364 23.00 32.52 -6.81
CA PRO A 364 21.84 32.79 -5.98
C PRO A 364 20.56 32.09 -6.50
N GLY A 365 20.67 30.87 -7.04
CA GLY A 365 19.54 30.15 -7.64
C GLY A 365 18.33 30.05 -6.70
N SER A 366 17.12 30.24 -7.24
CA SER A 366 15.87 30.27 -6.46
C SER A 366 15.27 28.89 -6.14
N HIS A 367 15.78 27.82 -6.76
CA HIS A 367 15.29 26.44 -6.56
C HIS A 367 16.40 25.50 -6.09
N THR A 368 17.58 25.55 -6.70
CA THR A 368 18.75 24.76 -6.35
C THR A 368 20.04 25.55 -6.52
N ARG A 369 21.08 25.16 -5.77
CA ARG A 369 22.45 25.71 -5.82
C ARG A 369 23.49 24.65 -6.14
N LEU A 370 23.08 23.47 -6.63
CA LEU A 370 24.02 22.39 -6.95
C LEU A 370 24.99 22.73 -8.09
N GLY A 371 24.60 23.62 -9.00
CA GLY A 371 25.38 23.94 -10.20
C GLY A 371 25.31 22.85 -11.27
N ARG A 372 24.34 21.94 -11.14
CA ARG A 372 24.04 20.82 -12.01
C ARG A 372 22.58 20.41 -11.83
N ASP A 373 22.13 19.46 -12.65
CA ASP A 373 20.84 18.79 -12.49
C ASP A 373 20.72 18.09 -11.11
N PRO A 374 19.50 17.95 -10.56
CA PRO A 374 19.25 17.17 -9.34
C PRO A 374 19.88 15.77 -9.36
N VAL A 375 20.19 15.20 -8.20
CA VAL A 375 20.68 13.82 -8.11
C VAL A 375 19.49 12.86 -8.03
N VAL A 376 19.28 12.07 -9.08
CA VAL A 376 18.27 11.00 -9.09
C VAL A 376 18.93 9.70 -8.67
N CYS A 377 18.61 9.19 -7.48
CA CYS A 377 19.24 7.98 -6.93
C CYS A 377 19.07 6.77 -7.88
N GLN A 378 17.91 6.68 -8.52
CA GLN A 378 17.54 5.64 -9.45
C GLN A 378 18.40 5.60 -10.71
N ASP A 379 19.19 6.64 -11.01
CA ASP A 379 20.11 6.60 -12.14
C ASP A 379 21.27 5.61 -11.94
N CYS A 380 21.56 5.24 -10.69
CA CYS A 380 22.56 4.23 -10.35
C CYS A 380 21.96 3.01 -9.62
N HIS A 381 20.93 3.23 -8.79
CA HIS A 381 20.35 2.22 -7.93
C HIS A 381 19.06 1.66 -8.54
N ALA A 382 18.95 0.33 -8.72
CA ALA A 382 17.65 -0.29 -9.03
C ALA A 382 16.63 0.02 -7.94
N ASP A 383 15.38 0.14 -8.37
CA ASP A 383 14.24 0.43 -7.52
C ASP A 383 12.96 -0.12 -8.15
N ASN A 384 12.49 -1.25 -7.63
CA ASN A 384 11.36 -1.95 -8.20
C ASN A 384 10.01 -1.29 -7.86
N ILE A 385 9.94 -0.34 -6.92
CA ILE A 385 8.70 0.39 -6.63
C ILE A 385 8.23 1.21 -7.85
N ILE A 386 9.17 1.75 -8.63
CA ILE A 386 8.91 2.47 -9.89
C ILE A 386 9.18 1.63 -11.14
N GLY A 387 9.44 0.33 -10.98
CA GLY A 387 9.74 -0.58 -12.09
C GLY A 387 11.13 -0.40 -12.72
N ARG A 388 12.09 0.24 -12.03
CA ARG A 388 13.48 0.32 -12.50
C ARG A 388 14.28 -0.88 -12.00
N LEU A 389 14.38 -1.92 -12.83
CA LEU A 389 14.86 -3.24 -12.40
C LEU A 389 16.39 -3.43 -12.50
N VAL A 390 17.12 -2.42 -12.97
CA VAL A 390 18.55 -2.51 -13.28
C VAL A 390 19.35 -1.48 -12.51
N SER A 391 20.27 -1.95 -11.64
CA SER A 391 21.35 -1.14 -11.08
C SER A 391 22.50 -1.01 -12.07
N ARG A 392 23.25 0.09 -11.97
CA ARG A 392 24.52 0.25 -12.68
C ARG A 392 25.66 -0.48 -12.01
N HIS A 393 26.67 -0.83 -12.79
CA HIS A 393 28.01 -1.09 -12.28
C HIS A 393 28.78 0.21 -12.03
N VAL A 394 29.77 0.18 -11.12
CA VAL A 394 30.60 1.36 -10.82
C VAL A 394 31.30 1.91 -12.08
N GLY A 395 31.75 1.04 -12.98
CA GLY A 395 32.36 1.45 -14.25
C GLY A 395 31.41 2.11 -15.25
N GLU A 396 30.09 2.00 -15.03
CA GLU A 396 29.04 2.60 -15.87
C GLU A 396 28.55 3.94 -15.33
N MET A 397 29.10 4.41 -14.21
CA MET A 397 28.84 5.74 -13.67
C MET A 397 29.38 6.80 -14.63
N ARG A 398 28.67 7.93 -14.72
CA ARG A 398 29.11 9.04 -15.57
C ARG A 398 30.40 9.66 -15.01
N PRO A 399 31.36 10.05 -15.85
CA PRO A 399 32.61 10.66 -15.37
C PRO A 399 32.40 11.90 -14.48
N GLU A 400 31.36 12.71 -14.74
CA GLU A 400 31.00 13.88 -13.93
C GLU A 400 30.50 13.54 -12.52
N ASP A 401 29.96 12.34 -12.32
CA ASP A 401 29.46 11.85 -11.03
C ASP A 401 30.56 11.21 -10.18
N VAL A 402 31.75 11.02 -10.74
CA VAL A 402 32.87 10.33 -10.11
C VAL A 402 33.91 11.35 -9.64
N ARG A 403 34.33 11.27 -8.38
CA ARG A 403 35.32 12.18 -7.82
C ARG A 403 36.69 11.90 -8.44
N PRO A 404 37.40 12.91 -9.00
CA PRO A 404 38.75 12.71 -9.51
C PRO A 404 39.68 12.18 -8.41
N GLY A 405 40.36 11.06 -8.66
CA GLY A 405 41.22 10.42 -7.68
C GLY A 405 40.48 9.88 -6.46
N ALA A 406 39.19 9.52 -6.59
CA ALA A 406 38.39 8.94 -5.53
C ALA A 406 39.16 7.81 -4.80
N PRO A 407 39.45 7.95 -3.49
CA PRO A 407 40.35 7.04 -2.80
C PRO A 407 39.78 5.62 -2.59
N SER A 408 38.50 5.37 -2.93
CA SER A 408 37.83 4.11 -2.65
C SER A 408 36.57 3.86 -3.49
N LEU A 409 36.66 3.98 -4.82
CA LEU A 409 35.62 3.37 -5.66
C LEU A 409 35.82 1.84 -5.64
N PRO A 410 34.73 1.06 -5.53
CA PRO A 410 34.80 -0.36 -5.81
C PRO A 410 35.32 -0.63 -7.23
N PRO A 411 35.74 -1.87 -7.54
CA PRO A 411 36.11 -2.27 -8.90
C PRO A 411 35.01 -1.93 -9.92
N PRO A 412 35.36 -1.64 -11.19
CA PRO A 412 34.39 -1.24 -12.21
C PRO A 412 33.21 -2.23 -12.39
N GLU A 413 33.43 -3.52 -12.18
CA GLU A 413 32.45 -4.60 -12.26
C GLU A 413 31.54 -4.72 -11.02
N HIS A 414 31.75 -3.89 -10.00
CA HIS A 414 30.92 -3.91 -8.81
C HIS A 414 29.52 -3.40 -9.12
N LEU A 415 28.52 -4.26 -8.95
CA LEU A 415 27.12 -3.89 -9.08
C LEU A 415 26.66 -3.04 -7.89
N ILE A 416 26.16 -1.84 -8.17
CA ILE A 416 25.64 -0.93 -7.15
C ILE A 416 24.37 -1.54 -6.54
N SER A 417 24.29 -1.57 -5.20
CA SER A 417 23.12 -2.12 -4.50
C SER A 417 21.81 -1.41 -4.89
N PRO A 418 20.66 -2.09 -4.94
CA PRO A 418 19.38 -1.41 -5.13
C PRO A 418 19.13 -0.42 -4.00
N LEU A 419 18.30 0.58 -4.27
CA LEU A 419 18.11 1.75 -3.40
C LEU A 419 17.67 1.33 -2.00
N SER A 420 16.71 0.41 -1.93
CA SER A 420 16.19 -0.16 -0.68
C SER A 420 17.29 -0.81 0.15
N GLU A 421 18.15 -1.65 -0.44
CA GLU A 421 19.27 -2.25 0.29
C GLU A 421 20.29 -1.19 0.73
N ALA A 422 20.66 -0.28 -0.17
CA ALA A 422 21.69 0.73 0.09
C ALA A 422 21.32 1.63 1.28
N ILE A 423 20.07 2.12 1.32
CA ILE A 423 19.58 2.99 2.40
C ILE A 423 19.49 2.20 3.70
N HIS A 424 18.78 1.07 3.73
CA HIS A 424 18.54 0.34 4.98
C HIS A 424 19.85 -0.17 5.60
N LYS A 425 20.74 -0.75 4.80
CA LYS A 425 22.01 -1.31 5.29
C LYS A 425 22.89 -0.25 5.94
N VAL A 426 23.02 0.94 5.33
CA VAL A 426 23.86 2.02 5.88
C VAL A 426 23.27 2.55 7.19
N HIS A 427 21.96 2.78 7.25
CA HIS A 427 21.32 3.33 8.43
C HIS A 427 21.26 2.34 9.58
N LEU A 428 20.84 1.09 9.34
CA LEU A 428 20.83 0.05 10.37
C LEU A 428 22.23 -0.22 10.89
N ARG A 429 23.24 -0.23 10.01
CA ARG A 429 24.63 -0.40 10.43
C ARG A 429 25.15 0.74 11.26
N ALA A 430 24.85 1.99 10.92
CA ALA A 430 25.41 3.14 11.63
C ALA A 430 24.60 3.51 12.88
N ARG A 431 23.26 3.46 12.78
CA ARG A 431 22.30 3.94 13.78
C ARG A 431 21.04 3.06 13.75
N PRO A 432 21.09 1.83 14.33
CA PRO A 432 19.91 0.97 14.41
C PRO A 432 18.82 1.53 15.35
N LEU A 433 19.23 2.38 16.31
CA LEU A 433 18.39 3.03 17.32
C LEU A 433 17.58 2.03 18.18
N GLY A 434 18.26 1.04 18.76
CA GLY A 434 17.60 0.08 19.66
C GLY A 434 16.95 0.74 20.87
N ASP A 435 15.67 0.43 21.10
CA ASP A 435 14.92 0.82 22.31
C ASP A 435 15.21 -0.10 23.52
N ALA A 436 14.40 -0.01 24.58
CA ALA A 436 14.58 -0.86 25.77
C ALA A 436 14.24 -2.34 25.54
N GLU A 437 13.38 -2.64 24.56
CA GLU A 437 12.98 -3.99 24.17
C GLU A 437 13.90 -4.56 23.07
N GLY A 438 14.80 -3.73 22.53
CA GLY A 438 15.70 -4.06 21.43
C GLY A 438 15.07 -3.90 20.05
N LEU A 439 13.92 -3.24 19.92
CA LEU A 439 13.30 -2.92 18.64
C LEU A 439 14.04 -1.77 17.93
N ALA A 440 14.05 -1.82 16.60
CA ALA A 440 14.75 -0.85 15.77
C ALA A 440 13.97 0.48 15.65
N GLY A 441 14.40 1.51 16.36
CA GLY A 441 13.84 2.86 16.25
C GLY A 441 14.11 3.55 14.91
N SER A 442 15.09 3.05 14.14
CA SER A 442 15.50 3.64 12.87
C SER A 442 14.43 3.59 11.78
N CYS A 443 13.51 2.61 11.82
CA CYS A 443 12.40 2.52 10.86
C CYS A 443 11.51 3.75 10.95
N GLN A 444 10.92 4.02 12.13
CA GLN A 444 10.06 5.18 12.34
C GLN A 444 10.82 6.52 12.34
N ALA A 445 12.14 6.52 12.57
CA ALA A 445 12.95 7.72 12.48
C ALA A 445 13.12 8.23 11.04
N CYS A 446 13.04 7.36 10.04
CA CYS A 446 13.14 7.72 8.62
C CYS A 446 11.78 7.75 7.94
N HIS A 447 11.01 6.65 8.08
CA HIS A 447 9.71 6.54 7.46
C HIS A 447 8.74 7.59 8.02
N PRO A 448 7.73 8.00 7.23
CA PRO A 448 7.02 9.21 7.54
C PRO A 448 6.25 9.15 8.87
N GLY A 449 6.32 10.26 9.61
CA GLY A 449 5.95 10.34 11.02
C GLY A 449 4.82 11.31 11.33
N HIS A 450 4.32 12.05 10.33
CA HIS A 450 3.24 12.99 10.56
C HIS A 450 1.92 12.23 10.75
N ARG A 451 1.00 12.87 11.48
CA ARG A 451 -0.35 12.37 11.73
C ARG A 451 -1.42 13.41 11.44
N SER A 452 -2.68 13.02 11.52
CA SER A 452 -3.84 13.91 11.27
C SER A 452 -3.80 15.20 12.10
N SER A 453 -3.29 15.13 13.33
CA SER A 453 -3.15 16.27 14.23
C SER A 453 -1.96 17.19 13.91
N ARG A 454 -1.15 16.85 12.88
CA ARG A 454 -0.02 17.65 12.37
C ARG A 454 1.09 17.93 13.37
N THR A 455 1.18 17.11 14.41
CA THR A 455 2.22 17.15 15.45
C THR A 455 3.13 15.92 15.32
N LEU A 456 4.40 16.10 15.68
CA LEU A 456 5.41 15.04 15.82
C LEU A 456 5.69 14.70 17.29
N GLN A 457 4.77 15.03 18.21
CA GLN A 457 4.85 14.51 19.58
C GLN A 457 4.90 12.97 19.52
N ASP A 458 5.72 12.32 20.33
CA ASP A 458 5.96 10.87 20.28
C ASP A 458 6.67 10.39 18.99
N PHE A 459 7.28 11.28 18.22
CA PHE A 459 8.27 10.92 17.19
C PHE A 459 9.58 10.47 17.88
N PRO A 460 10.30 9.46 17.36
CA PRO A 460 11.44 8.88 18.07
C PRO A 460 12.69 9.77 18.17
N LEU A 461 12.73 10.88 17.43
CA LEU A 461 13.82 11.84 17.45
C LEU A 461 13.33 13.20 17.91
N ASP A 462 14.13 13.92 18.69
CA ASP A 462 13.90 15.33 18.95
C ASP A 462 14.41 16.23 17.81
N GLU A 463 14.30 17.55 17.97
CA GLU A 463 14.69 18.50 16.92
C GLU A 463 16.19 18.52 16.62
N GLU A 464 17.00 18.03 17.56
CA GLU A 464 18.44 17.89 17.41
C GLU A 464 18.84 16.49 16.89
N GLY A 465 17.87 15.62 16.60
CA GLY A 465 18.12 14.26 16.10
C GLY A 465 18.51 13.25 17.17
N ARG A 466 18.34 13.58 18.45
CA ARG A 466 18.64 12.66 19.55
C ARG A 466 17.50 11.66 19.71
N TYR A 467 17.88 10.40 19.88
CA TYR A 467 16.92 9.32 20.06
C TYR A 467 16.31 9.31 21.46
N THR A 468 14.99 9.50 21.55
CA THR A 468 14.26 9.69 22.81
C THR A 468 13.68 8.39 23.39
N TYR A 469 13.62 7.30 22.61
CA TYR A 469 13.00 6.03 23.01
C TYR A 469 13.97 4.97 23.53
N ARG A 470 15.24 5.32 23.79
CA ARG A 470 16.26 4.36 24.27
C ARG A 470 15.87 3.59 25.55
N LYS A 471 15.06 4.20 26.42
CA LYS A 471 14.55 3.59 27.65
C LYS A 471 13.04 3.26 27.58
N GLY A 472 12.42 3.50 26.43
CA GLY A 472 11.01 3.26 26.19
C GLY A 472 10.79 2.10 25.23
N ASP A 473 9.55 1.97 24.78
CA ASP A 473 9.12 1.02 23.75
C ASP A 473 8.74 1.82 22.50
N ILE A 474 9.43 1.58 21.39
CA ILE A 474 9.26 2.30 20.12
C ILE A 474 7.85 2.15 19.54
N ARG A 475 7.13 1.08 19.89
CA ARG A 475 5.73 0.89 19.47
C ARG A 475 4.81 1.95 20.07
N GLY A 476 5.26 2.66 21.10
CA GLY A 476 4.59 3.84 21.64
C GLY A 476 4.62 5.08 20.73
N THR A 477 5.45 5.08 19.68
CA THR A 477 5.48 6.17 18.70
C THR A 477 4.23 6.17 17.81
N ARG A 478 3.94 7.33 17.21
CA ARG A 478 2.78 7.52 16.32
C ARG A 478 3.22 8.20 15.04
N GLY A 479 2.84 7.63 13.90
CA GLY A 479 3.19 8.17 12.59
C GLY A 479 2.34 7.61 11.47
N CYS A 480 2.73 7.84 10.21
CA CYS A 480 1.97 7.37 9.07
C CYS A 480 1.90 5.83 8.98
N PHE A 481 2.79 5.13 9.67
CA PHE A 481 2.84 3.68 9.77
C PHE A 481 2.63 3.18 11.19
N THR A 482 3.42 3.68 12.15
CA THR A 482 3.37 3.16 13.53
C THR A 482 2.07 3.57 14.22
N GLN A 483 1.42 2.59 14.86
CA GLN A 483 0.09 2.68 15.47
C GLN A 483 -1.06 3.04 14.52
N ARG A 484 -0.84 3.13 13.20
CA ARG A 484 -1.92 3.49 12.27
C ARG A 484 -2.87 2.33 12.04
N ASP A 485 -2.34 1.22 11.52
CA ASP A 485 -3.13 0.09 11.04
C ASP A 485 -3.54 -0.85 12.17
N ALA A 486 -4.47 -1.74 11.85
CA ALA A 486 -5.00 -2.76 12.75
C ALA A 486 -3.94 -3.53 13.55
N HIS A 487 -2.79 -3.85 12.94
CA HIS A 487 -1.76 -4.63 13.61
C HIS A 487 -0.87 -3.79 14.54
N GLY A 488 -0.59 -2.54 14.17
CA GLY A 488 0.16 -1.60 15.02
C GLY A 488 -0.69 -0.92 16.09
N ASN A 489 -2.01 -0.89 15.92
CA ASN A 489 -2.94 -0.19 16.79
C ASN A 489 -3.13 -0.93 18.14
N PRO A 490 -2.72 -0.34 19.29
CA PRO A 490 -2.91 -0.97 20.60
C PRO A 490 -4.39 -1.07 21.00
N ASP A 491 -5.24 -0.22 20.42
CA ASP A 491 -6.69 -0.22 20.62
C ASP A 491 -7.42 -1.15 19.62
N PHE A 492 -6.67 -1.98 18.89
CA PHE A 492 -7.24 -3.06 18.08
C PHE A 492 -7.97 -4.07 18.98
N GLY A 493 -9.28 -4.20 18.76
CA GLY A 493 -10.18 -5.06 19.54
C GLY A 493 -11.26 -4.26 20.27
N GLY A 494 -12.53 -4.51 19.92
CA GLY A 494 -13.71 -3.80 20.42
C GLY A 494 -14.94 -4.20 19.59
N GLU A 495 -16.04 -3.43 19.68
CA GLU A 495 -17.26 -3.67 18.87
C GLU A 495 -17.02 -3.56 17.34
N ASP A 496 -15.92 -2.94 16.93
CA ASP A 496 -15.51 -2.78 15.53
C ASP A 496 -14.99 -4.07 14.87
N LEU A 497 -14.69 -5.11 15.66
CA LEU A 497 -14.23 -6.41 15.16
C LEU A 497 -15.14 -7.52 15.69
N ALA A 498 -15.80 -8.23 14.77
CA ALA A 498 -16.81 -9.23 15.12
C ALA A 498 -16.25 -10.47 15.84
N ARG A 499 -14.99 -10.87 15.56
CA ARG A 499 -14.29 -12.02 16.17
C ARG A 499 -12.80 -11.99 15.81
N PRO A 500 -11.89 -12.57 16.62
CA PRO A 500 -10.52 -12.82 16.19
C PRO A 500 -10.48 -13.85 15.05
N ASP A 501 -9.73 -13.54 13.99
CA ASP A 501 -9.51 -14.47 12.88
C ASP A 501 -8.73 -15.72 13.34
N PRO A 502 -8.95 -16.88 12.71
CA PRO A 502 -8.10 -18.05 12.88
C PRO A 502 -6.62 -17.71 12.57
N LEU A 503 -5.71 -18.08 13.47
CA LEU A 503 -4.27 -17.80 13.35
C LEU A 503 -3.45 -19.07 13.14
N THR A 504 -2.38 -18.93 12.37
CA THR A 504 -1.28 -19.92 12.30
C THR A 504 -0.54 -19.99 13.65
N PRO A 505 0.32 -21.00 13.87
CA PRO A 505 1.21 -21.01 15.04
C PRO A 505 2.09 -19.77 15.16
N VAL A 506 2.56 -19.21 14.02
CA VAL A 506 3.32 -17.94 13.97
C VAL A 506 2.43 -16.77 14.41
N GLY A 507 1.24 -16.63 13.83
CA GLY A 507 0.31 -15.56 14.20
C GLY A 507 -0.11 -15.63 15.67
N ARG A 508 -0.33 -16.85 16.20
CA ARG A 508 -0.62 -17.05 17.62
C ARG A 508 0.53 -16.64 18.52
N TYR A 509 1.77 -16.97 18.16
CA TYR A 509 2.96 -16.51 18.90
C TYR A 509 3.04 -14.99 18.92
N LEU A 510 2.92 -14.34 17.77
CA LEU A 510 2.94 -12.88 17.69
C LEU A 510 1.81 -12.24 18.52
N LEU A 511 0.60 -12.80 18.49
CA LEU A 511 -0.52 -12.30 19.28
C LEU A 511 -0.24 -12.39 20.78
N LEU A 512 0.23 -13.55 21.26
CA LEU A 512 0.34 -13.85 22.69
C LEU A 512 1.64 -13.32 23.31
N GLU A 513 2.75 -13.36 22.58
CA GLU A 513 4.08 -13.08 23.13
C GLU A 513 4.62 -11.71 22.73
N VAL A 514 4.11 -11.12 21.64
CA VAL A 514 4.61 -9.84 21.10
C VAL A 514 3.57 -8.73 21.25
N MET A 515 2.33 -8.94 20.78
CA MET A 515 1.28 -7.92 20.78
C MET A 515 0.68 -7.69 22.17
N GLN A 516 0.51 -8.76 22.94
CA GLN A 516 -0.04 -8.75 24.30
C GLN A 516 1.12 -8.88 25.29
N ASP A 517 1.42 -7.82 26.05
CA ASP A 517 2.36 -7.90 27.17
C ASP A 517 1.57 -7.79 28.47
N ASP A 518 1.47 -8.90 29.22
CA ASP A 518 0.76 -8.98 30.51
C ASP A 518 1.22 -7.94 31.54
N ARG A 519 2.43 -7.38 31.40
CA ARG A 519 2.98 -6.37 32.32
C ARG A 519 2.72 -4.94 31.88
N ARG A 520 2.40 -4.72 30.59
CA ARG A 520 2.39 -3.39 29.97
C ARG A 520 1.19 -3.10 29.08
N GLY A 521 0.26 -4.05 28.94
CA GLY A 521 -0.93 -3.95 28.09
C GLY A 521 -0.65 -4.29 26.63
N ARG A 522 -1.67 -4.13 25.77
CA ARG A 522 -1.58 -4.35 24.32
C ARG A 522 -0.71 -3.26 23.67
N ARG A 523 0.26 -3.67 22.84
CA ARG A 523 1.22 -2.77 22.17
C ARG A 523 1.18 -2.83 20.65
N GLY A 524 0.55 -3.86 20.09
CA GLY A 524 0.55 -4.11 18.65
C GLY A 524 1.89 -4.65 18.14
N LEU A 525 1.94 -4.87 16.83
CA LEU A 525 3.12 -5.23 16.07
C LEU A 525 3.93 -3.99 15.67
N TYR A 526 5.16 -4.24 15.23
CA TYR A 526 6.07 -3.23 14.71
C TYR A 526 6.59 -3.69 13.35
N CYS A 527 7.21 -2.77 12.59
CA CYS A 527 7.66 -3.00 11.22
C CYS A 527 8.41 -4.33 11.03
N THR A 528 9.32 -4.63 11.96
CA THR A 528 10.20 -5.82 11.93
C THR A 528 9.51 -7.13 12.25
N HIS A 529 8.26 -7.12 12.71
CA HIS A 529 7.47 -8.34 12.89
C HIS A 529 6.76 -8.76 11.60
N CYS A 530 6.60 -7.85 10.64
CA CYS A 530 6.05 -8.13 9.31
C CYS A 530 7.17 -8.25 8.28
N HIS A 531 8.06 -7.25 8.20
CA HIS A 531 9.20 -7.26 7.28
C HIS A 531 10.38 -8.00 7.89
N ASN A 532 10.35 -9.33 7.81
CA ASN A 532 11.27 -10.21 8.50
C ASN A 532 11.79 -11.35 7.59
N LEU A 533 12.81 -12.09 8.06
CA LEU A 533 13.40 -13.18 7.29
C LEU A 533 12.47 -14.41 7.17
N LEU A 534 11.56 -14.59 8.13
CA LEU A 534 10.62 -15.70 8.12
C LEU A 534 9.62 -15.59 6.97
N SER A 535 9.03 -14.42 6.70
CA SER A 535 8.08 -14.22 5.60
C SER A 535 8.65 -14.67 4.24
N ARG A 536 9.90 -14.28 3.95
CA ARG A 536 10.65 -14.73 2.76
C ARG A 536 10.87 -16.23 2.72
N ALA A 537 11.21 -16.82 3.86
CA ALA A 537 11.46 -18.25 3.97
C ALA A 537 10.18 -19.06 3.77
N LEU A 538 9.04 -18.59 4.31
CA LEU A 538 7.72 -19.20 4.12
C LEU A 538 7.30 -19.12 2.65
N TYR A 539 7.39 -17.95 2.02
CA TYR A 539 7.09 -17.79 0.60
C TYR A 539 7.92 -18.73 -0.28
N ARG A 540 9.23 -18.80 -0.05
CA ARG A 540 10.11 -19.71 -0.79
C ARG A 540 9.71 -21.17 -0.62
N ALA A 541 9.22 -21.55 0.56
CA ALA A 541 8.81 -22.92 0.87
C ALA A 541 7.43 -23.33 0.32
N ASP A 542 6.58 -22.38 -0.07
CA ASP A 542 5.23 -22.66 -0.55
C ASP A 542 5.22 -23.27 -1.97
N HIS A 543 4.36 -24.25 -2.23
CA HIS A 543 3.92 -24.65 -3.59
C HIS A 543 2.49 -25.18 -3.46
N LEU A 544 1.53 -24.27 -3.58
CA LEU A 544 0.14 -24.43 -3.21
C LEU A 544 -0.70 -24.85 -4.41
N ALA A 545 -1.58 -25.83 -4.22
CA ALA A 545 -2.63 -26.13 -5.20
C ALA A 545 -3.92 -25.32 -4.96
N SER A 546 -4.08 -24.80 -3.74
CA SER A 546 -5.24 -24.02 -3.29
C SER A 546 -4.78 -23.00 -2.26
N PRO A 547 -5.33 -21.77 -2.26
CA PRO A 547 -5.04 -20.80 -1.21
C PRO A 547 -5.70 -21.21 0.12
N PHE A 548 -6.70 -22.08 0.10
CA PHE A 548 -7.48 -22.46 1.28
C PHE A 548 -7.16 -23.85 1.84
N ASP A 549 -6.53 -24.68 1.02
CA ASP A 549 -6.12 -26.02 1.39
C ASP A 549 -4.59 -26.14 1.26
N PRO A 550 -3.85 -25.73 2.30
CA PRO A 550 -2.40 -25.82 2.29
C PRO A 550 -1.89 -27.28 2.31
N GLU A 551 -2.75 -28.26 2.66
CA GLU A 551 -2.39 -29.69 2.61
C GLU A 551 -2.47 -30.26 1.18
N ALA A 552 -3.27 -29.63 0.30
CA ALA A 552 -3.30 -29.97 -1.13
C ALA A 552 -2.02 -29.57 -1.89
N GLY A 553 -1.05 -28.94 -1.22
CA GLY A 553 0.26 -28.61 -1.76
C GLY A 553 1.36 -28.73 -0.69
N ARG A 554 2.37 -27.87 -0.79
CA ARG A 554 3.45 -27.76 0.20
C ARG A 554 3.39 -26.39 0.84
N SER A 555 3.27 -26.34 2.16
CA SER A 555 3.42 -25.11 2.94
C SER A 555 3.96 -25.44 4.34
N LEU A 556 4.72 -24.51 4.93
CA LEU A 556 5.23 -24.64 6.29
C LEU A 556 4.37 -23.88 7.32
N ARG A 557 3.36 -23.13 6.87
CA ARG A 557 2.64 -22.11 7.66
C ARG A 557 1.78 -22.69 8.77
N ALA A 558 1.30 -23.92 8.59
CA ALA A 558 0.49 -24.63 9.58
C ALA A 558 1.33 -25.42 10.61
N LEU A 559 2.66 -25.52 10.43
CA LEU A 559 3.50 -26.33 11.29
C LEU A 559 3.66 -25.71 12.70
N PRO A 560 3.69 -26.52 13.77
CA PRO A 560 4.15 -26.07 15.08
C PRO A 560 5.54 -25.43 15.00
N LEU A 561 5.82 -24.44 15.84
CA LEU A 561 7.03 -23.60 15.75
C LEU A 561 8.34 -24.41 15.78
N GLU A 562 8.41 -25.48 16.58
CA GLU A 562 9.58 -26.37 16.64
C GLU A 562 9.81 -27.10 15.32
N ARG A 563 8.71 -27.53 14.67
CA ARG A 563 8.75 -28.23 13.39
C ARG A 563 9.05 -27.27 12.24
N LEU A 564 8.51 -26.06 12.31
CA LEU A 564 8.85 -24.97 11.39
C LEU A 564 10.34 -24.64 11.48
N ALA A 565 10.90 -24.47 12.69
CA ALA A 565 12.32 -24.22 12.90
C ALA A 565 13.18 -25.33 12.29
N GLN A 566 12.85 -26.60 12.59
CA GLN A 566 13.54 -27.77 12.03
C GLN A 566 13.49 -27.79 10.49
N ALA A 567 12.32 -27.53 9.89
CA ALA A 567 12.14 -27.49 8.44
C ALA A 567 12.98 -26.38 7.78
N LEU A 568 13.21 -25.27 8.49
CA LEU A 568 14.05 -24.16 8.04
C LEU A 568 15.54 -24.33 8.39
N GLY A 569 15.93 -25.45 9.01
CA GLY A 569 17.32 -25.72 9.39
C GLY A 569 17.83 -24.82 10.51
N MET A 570 16.96 -24.37 11.41
CA MET A 570 17.30 -23.56 12.58
C MET A 570 16.74 -24.16 13.87
N ASP A 571 17.30 -23.78 15.02
CA ASP A 571 16.67 -24.07 16.31
C ASP A 571 15.51 -23.09 16.58
N LEU A 572 14.66 -23.45 17.54
CA LEU A 572 13.49 -22.63 17.91
C LEU A 572 13.91 -21.22 18.37
N HIS A 573 15.00 -21.10 19.12
CA HIS A 573 15.46 -19.80 19.62
C HIS A 573 15.83 -18.85 18.48
N ARG A 574 16.51 -19.36 17.46
CA ARG A 574 16.85 -18.60 16.24
C ARG A 574 15.61 -18.26 15.42
N LEU A 575 14.63 -19.16 15.29
CA LEU A 575 13.36 -18.84 14.63
C LEU A 575 12.68 -17.64 15.31
N LEU A 576 12.52 -17.70 16.62
CA LEU A 576 11.80 -16.68 17.37
C LEU A 576 12.56 -15.35 17.41
N HIS A 577 13.83 -15.35 17.81
CA HIS A 577 14.55 -14.11 18.14
C HIS A 577 15.46 -13.56 17.04
N PHE A 578 15.63 -14.28 15.93
CA PHE A 578 16.40 -13.81 14.78
C PHE A 578 15.55 -13.68 13.52
N ALA A 579 14.63 -14.62 13.26
CA ALA A 579 13.85 -14.59 12.03
C ALA A 579 12.50 -13.87 12.17
N LEU A 580 11.79 -14.06 13.29
CA LEU A 580 10.43 -13.56 13.50
C LEU A 580 10.36 -12.26 14.30
N ASP A 581 11.07 -12.20 15.42
CA ASP A 581 11.04 -11.10 16.39
C ASP A 581 12.46 -10.56 16.66
N PRO A 582 13.17 -10.07 15.61
CA PRO A 582 14.58 -9.73 15.72
C PRO A 582 14.83 -8.48 16.58
N ARG A 583 15.98 -8.46 17.27
CA ARG A 583 16.44 -7.35 18.13
C ARG A 583 17.73 -6.72 17.62
N VAL A 584 17.86 -5.41 17.78
CA VAL A 584 19.05 -4.62 17.41
C VAL A 584 19.84 -4.15 18.63
N PRO A 585 21.13 -3.82 18.49
CA PRO A 585 21.91 -3.24 19.58
C PRO A 585 21.34 -1.90 20.07
N ALA A 586 21.31 -1.70 21.39
CA ALA A 586 20.93 -0.42 21.99
C ALA A 586 21.95 0.71 21.71
N ARG A 587 23.21 0.36 21.44
CA ARG A 587 24.33 1.26 21.13
C ARG A 587 25.29 0.61 20.14
N GLY A 588 25.93 1.45 19.33
CA GLY A 588 26.95 1.00 18.37
C GLY A 588 26.34 0.43 17.08
N PRO A 589 27.20 -0.05 16.17
CA PRO A 589 26.77 -0.49 14.86
C PRO A 589 26.07 -1.84 14.90
N ASP A 590 25.12 -2.04 13.98
CA ASP A 590 24.51 -3.35 13.74
C ASP A 590 25.08 -4.02 12.48
N THR A 591 25.47 -5.27 12.61
CA THR A 591 26.00 -6.08 11.50
C THR A 591 25.54 -7.52 11.56
N ARG A 592 24.68 -7.87 12.53
CA ARG A 592 24.40 -9.25 12.89
C ARG A 592 22.96 -9.51 13.32
N SER A 593 22.14 -8.48 13.58
CA SER A 593 20.74 -8.72 13.91
C SER A 593 19.98 -9.27 12.72
N GLY A 594 18.85 -9.93 13.00
CA GLY A 594 17.90 -10.30 11.96
C GLY A 594 17.39 -9.07 11.19
N VAL A 595 17.23 -7.92 11.86
CA VAL A 595 16.80 -6.66 11.21
C VAL A 595 17.80 -6.21 10.15
N TYR A 596 19.09 -6.17 10.48
CA TYR A 596 20.15 -5.86 9.52
C TYR A 596 20.19 -6.90 8.38
N HIS A 597 20.08 -8.19 8.73
CA HIS A 597 20.17 -9.27 7.76
C HIS A 597 19.00 -9.35 6.79
N VAL A 598 17.80 -8.83 7.09
CA VAL A 598 16.71 -8.69 6.10
C VAL A 598 17.19 -7.91 4.87
N TRP A 599 17.98 -6.85 5.08
CA TRP A 599 18.39 -5.94 4.00
C TRP A 599 19.78 -6.26 3.44
N ASP A 600 20.60 -7.03 4.14
CA ASP A 600 21.94 -7.39 3.67
C ASP A 600 21.88 -8.61 2.75
N ARG A 601 22.34 -8.45 1.50
CA ARG A 601 22.31 -9.55 0.52
C ARG A 601 23.14 -10.78 0.87
N THR A 602 24.12 -10.62 1.74
CA THR A 602 25.15 -11.64 1.97
C THR A 602 24.54 -12.92 2.54
N GLY A 603 24.66 -14.03 1.80
CA GLY A 603 24.21 -15.35 2.25
C GLY A 603 22.68 -15.53 2.28
N GLN A 604 21.91 -14.57 1.78
CA GLN A 604 20.47 -14.74 1.58
C GLN A 604 20.20 -15.47 0.26
N ARG A 605 19.20 -16.36 0.27
CA ARG A 605 18.63 -16.94 -0.95
C ARG A 605 17.16 -16.52 -1.05
N VAL A 606 16.84 -15.75 -2.08
CA VAL A 606 15.46 -15.33 -2.40
C VAL A 606 14.70 -16.45 -3.12
N ALA A 607 13.40 -16.25 -3.33
CA ALA A 607 12.59 -17.20 -4.09
C ALA A 607 13.05 -17.31 -5.55
N ASP A 608 12.82 -18.48 -6.16
CA ASP A 608 13.00 -18.65 -7.59
C ASP A 608 11.80 -18.01 -8.30
N LEU A 609 12.05 -17.29 -9.39
CA LEU A 609 11.03 -16.55 -10.14
C LEU A 609 10.29 -17.44 -11.14
N ALA A 610 11.02 -18.28 -11.88
CA ALA A 610 10.47 -19.06 -12.98
C ALA A 610 11.42 -20.18 -13.44
N ARG A 611 11.00 -20.99 -14.42
CA ARG A 611 11.87 -21.92 -15.15
C ARG A 611 12.30 -21.33 -16.48
N ILE A 612 13.59 -21.40 -16.78
CA ILE A 612 14.18 -20.95 -18.05
C ILE A 612 14.77 -22.12 -18.83
N ARG A 613 14.83 -21.97 -20.15
CA ARG A 613 15.40 -22.99 -21.04
C ARG A 613 16.93 -22.96 -21.01
N VAL A 614 17.54 -24.14 -21.08
CA VAL A 614 18.98 -24.36 -21.21
C VAL A 614 19.31 -25.25 -22.39
N ASP A 615 20.55 -25.17 -22.89
CA ASP A 615 21.08 -26.09 -23.90
C ASP A 615 21.49 -27.45 -23.30
N ALA A 616 22.02 -28.34 -24.15
CA ALA A 616 22.46 -29.68 -23.74
C ALA A 616 23.63 -29.65 -22.73
N GLU A 617 24.37 -28.55 -22.68
CA GLU A 617 25.46 -28.31 -21.73
C GLU A 617 25.01 -27.58 -20.46
N GLY A 618 23.70 -27.29 -20.33
CA GLY A 618 23.12 -26.62 -19.16
C GLY A 618 23.31 -25.10 -19.15
N ARG A 619 23.71 -24.48 -20.26
CA ARG A 619 23.84 -23.02 -20.37
C ARG A 619 22.50 -22.40 -20.74
N THR A 620 22.19 -21.26 -20.15
CA THR A 620 20.93 -20.56 -20.41
C THR A 620 20.77 -20.16 -21.87
N LEU A 621 19.63 -20.54 -22.46
CA LEU A 621 19.26 -20.15 -23.80
C LEU A 621 18.60 -18.77 -23.80
N ARG A 622 19.02 -17.96 -24.78
CA ARG A 622 18.44 -16.66 -25.08
C ARG A 622 17.65 -16.73 -26.38
N THR A 623 16.69 -15.81 -26.54
CA THR A 623 16.02 -15.59 -27.82
C THR A 623 17.05 -15.32 -28.92
N PRO A 624 16.71 -15.58 -30.19
CA PRO A 624 17.42 -14.95 -31.29
C PRO A 624 17.46 -13.43 -31.07
N PRO A 625 18.53 -12.75 -31.51
CA PRO A 625 18.53 -11.30 -31.56
C PRO A 625 17.31 -10.81 -32.35
N ASP A 626 16.64 -9.80 -31.84
CA ASP A 626 15.56 -9.10 -32.55
C ASP A 626 16.13 -8.08 -33.56
N GLU A 627 15.30 -7.11 -33.97
CA GLU A 627 15.65 -6.15 -35.03
C GLU A 627 16.80 -5.19 -34.61
N ASP A 628 16.94 -4.97 -33.30
CA ASP A 628 17.90 -4.11 -32.60
C ASP A 628 19.11 -4.90 -32.10
N GLY A 629 18.97 -6.22 -31.95
CA GLY A 629 20.03 -7.12 -31.49
C GLY A 629 19.87 -7.59 -30.04
N ASP A 630 18.79 -7.20 -29.38
CA ASP A 630 18.49 -7.52 -28.00
C ASP A 630 18.03 -8.98 -27.84
N ARG A 631 18.32 -9.52 -26.65
CA ARG A 631 18.20 -10.95 -26.36
C ARG A 631 17.73 -11.20 -24.95
N SER A 632 16.50 -11.68 -24.83
CA SER A 632 15.89 -12.11 -23.57
C SER A 632 16.17 -13.57 -23.25
N LEU A 633 16.11 -13.96 -21.97
CA LEU A 633 16.05 -15.37 -21.59
C LEU A 633 14.76 -16.02 -22.12
N VAL A 634 14.86 -17.29 -22.50
CA VAL A 634 13.67 -18.05 -22.91
C VAL A 634 12.97 -18.61 -21.67
N LEU A 635 11.89 -17.94 -21.25
CA LEU A 635 10.97 -18.43 -20.22
C LEU A 635 10.33 -19.75 -20.69
N LEU A 636 10.47 -20.80 -19.88
CA LEU A 636 9.85 -22.10 -20.13
C LEU A 636 8.49 -22.19 -19.44
N ASP A 637 8.44 -21.78 -18.16
CA ASP A 637 7.24 -21.84 -17.33
C ASP A 637 7.33 -20.76 -16.24
N PRO A 638 6.28 -19.96 -15.99
CA PRO A 638 6.25 -19.00 -14.89
C PRO A 638 6.18 -19.67 -13.51
N ASP A 639 5.76 -20.94 -13.39
CA ASP A 639 5.85 -21.69 -12.13
C ASP A 639 7.31 -22.09 -11.86
N PRO A 640 7.95 -21.58 -10.80
CA PRO A 640 9.34 -21.90 -10.48
C PRO A 640 9.59 -23.38 -10.15
N GLU A 641 8.55 -24.18 -9.90
CA GLU A 641 8.64 -25.62 -9.60
C GLU A 641 8.18 -26.53 -10.75
N ALA A 642 7.83 -25.97 -11.91
CA ALA A 642 7.50 -26.75 -13.09
C ALA A 642 8.65 -27.64 -13.57
N LYS A 643 8.30 -28.72 -14.29
CA LYS A 643 9.27 -29.70 -14.81
C LYS A 643 10.05 -29.15 -16.01
N GLY A 644 11.35 -29.45 -16.06
CA GLY A 644 12.24 -29.08 -17.18
C GLY A 644 12.93 -27.73 -16.97
N GLY A 645 13.94 -27.41 -17.78
CA GLY A 645 14.74 -26.18 -17.64
C GLY A 645 15.57 -26.10 -16.36
N VAL A 646 15.99 -24.90 -15.98
CA VAL A 646 16.65 -24.57 -14.70
C VAL A 646 15.90 -23.43 -14.02
N PRO A 647 15.93 -23.30 -12.68
CA PRO A 647 15.28 -22.19 -12.01
C PRO A 647 16.06 -20.89 -12.27
N LEU A 648 15.33 -19.81 -12.56
CA LEU A 648 15.83 -18.44 -12.57
C LEU A 648 15.56 -17.86 -11.19
N SER A 649 16.58 -17.44 -10.44
CA SER A 649 16.35 -16.76 -9.17
C SER A 649 15.82 -15.34 -9.38
N TYR A 650 15.02 -14.85 -8.43
CA TYR A 650 14.53 -13.46 -8.49
C TYR A 650 15.68 -12.43 -8.51
N ASP A 651 16.79 -12.72 -7.80
CA ASP A 651 17.99 -11.88 -7.76
C ASP A 651 18.73 -11.80 -9.12
N GLU A 652 18.68 -12.87 -9.91
CA GLU A 652 19.21 -12.86 -11.29
C GLU A 652 18.26 -12.11 -12.24
N ALA A 653 16.96 -12.14 -11.97
CA ALA A 653 15.95 -11.54 -12.81
C ALA A 653 15.82 -10.02 -12.63
N THR A 654 16.16 -9.48 -11.45
CA THR A 654 16.10 -8.05 -11.14
C THR A 654 17.13 -7.65 -10.11
N HIS A 655 17.85 -6.55 -10.37
CA HIS A 655 18.76 -5.95 -9.40
C HIS A 655 18.01 -5.30 -8.23
N GLY A 656 16.70 -5.06 -8.36
CA GLY A 656 15.81 -4.58 -7.31
C GLY A 656 15.59 -5.58 -6.16
N ARG A 657 15.92 -6.86 -6.38
CA ARG A 657 15.76 -7.98 -5.43
C ARG A 657 14.33 -8.12 -4.91
N ASP A 658 14.14 -8.79 -3.77
CA ASP A 658 12.85 -9.14 -3.18
C ASP A 658 12.29 -8.08 -2.20
N TYR A 659 12.40 -6.80 -2.54
CA TYR A 659 11.88 -5.66 -1.75
C TYR A 659 10.63 -5.03 -2.40
N TRP A 660 9.73 -4.39 -1.64
CA TRP A 660 8.55 -3.59 -2.06
C TRP A 660 7.50 -4.25 -2.97
N LEU A 661 7.84 -4.56 -4.21
CA LEU A 661 6.93 -5.13 -5.22
C LEU A 661 7.44 -6.52 -5.62
N ALA A 662 7.63 -7.37 -4.61
CA ALA A 662 8.31 -8.64 -4.80
C ALA A 662 7.87 -9.69 -3.75
N PRO A 663 8.21 -10.98 -3.96
CA PRO A 663 7.91 -12.08 -3.06
C PRO A 663 8.27 -11.91 -1.57
N GLY A 664 9.23 -11.02 -1.27
CA GLY A 664 9.74 -10.82 0.08
C GLY A 664 8.87 -9.91 0.96
N GLU A 665 7.77 -9.37 0.42
CA GLU A 665 6.80 -8.60 1.20
C GLU A 665 5.94 -9.49 2.11
N PRO A 666 5.40 -8.94 3.21
CA PRO A 666 4.57 -9.69 4.15
C PRO A 666 3.25 -10.16 3.52
N HIS A 667 2.79 -11.35 3.93
CA HIS A 667 1.51 -11.91 3.52
C HIS A 667 0.60 -12.12 4.75
N CYS A 668 -0.71 -11.93 4.61
CA CYS A 668 -1.72 -12.30 5.60
C CYS A 668 -1.54 -13.76 6.01
N ALA A 669 -1.26 -14.65 5.04
CA ALA A 669 -0.97 -16.07 5.30
C ALA A 669 0.28 -16.34 6.18
N ASP A 670 1.12 -15.34 6.47
CA ASP A 670 2.19 -15.45 7.48
C ASP A 670 1.60 -15.68 8.88
N CYS A 671 0.47 -15.05 9.18
CA CYS A 671 -0.12 -15.02 10.52
C CYS A 671 -1.55 -15.58 10.59
N HIS A 672 -2.33 -15.39 9.54
CA HIS A 672 -3.72 -15.83 9.44
C HIS A 672 -3.82 -17.20 8.79
N ALA A 673 -4.73 -18.03 9.29
CA ALA A 673 -5.06 -19.31 8.69
C ALA A 673 -6.18 -19.15 7.64
N PRO A 674 -6.26 -20.05 6.65
CA PRO A 674 -7.40 -20.11 5.74
C PRO A 674 -8.76 -20.07 6.47
N PRO A 675 -9.79 -19.43 5.89
CA PRO A 675 -9.81 -18.78 4.58
C PRO A 675 -9.34 -17.30 4.56
N PHE A 676 -8.74 -16.78 5.64
CA PHE A 676 -8.34 -15.37 5.80
C PHE A 676 -6.96 -15.08 5.21
N VAL A 677 -6.76 -15.50 3.96
CA VAL A 677 -5.47 -15.48 3.26
C VAL A 677 -5.66 -14.97 1.83
N GLU A 678 -4.55 -14.64 1.18
CA GLU A 678 -4.53 -14.11 -0.18
C GLU A 678 -5.02 -15.06 -1.28
N ASP A 679 -5.05 -14.56 -2.51
CA ASP A 679 -5.20 -15.36 -3.73
C ASP A 679 -3.95 -16.20 -4.04
N LEU A 680 -4.11 -17.20 -4.90
CA LEU A 680 -2.96 -17.81 -5.56
C LEU A 680 -2.35 -16.80 -6.53
N GLY A 681 -1.02 -16.71 -6.52
CA GLY A 681 -0.21 -15.91 -7.43
C GLY A 681 -0.15 -16.47 -8.85
N GLY A 682 0.59 -15.76 -9.70
CA GLY A 682 0.79 -16.06 -11.12
C GLY A 682 0.03 -15.14 -12.06
N ALA A 683 -0.93 -14.35 -11.56
CA ALA A 683 -1.68 -13.39 -12.35
C ALA A 683 -0.94 -12.06 -12.56
N ASN A 684 0.07 -11.76 -11.74
CA ASN A 684 0.85 -10.52 -11.78
C ASN A 684 2.34 -10.82 -11.88
N PHE A 685 2.72 -11.87 -12.63
CA PHE A 685 4.12 -12.17 -12.93
C PHE A 685 4.84 -10.90 -13.45
N PRO A 686 6.11 -10.64 -13.08
CA PRO A 686 6.97 -11.44 -12.21
C PRO A 686 6.77 -11.19 -10.71
N ILE A 687 5.88 -10.30 -10.29
CA ILE A 687 5.72 -9.90 -8.88
C ILE A 687 5.27 -11.10 -8.02
N ASP A 688 4.30 -11.88 -8.53
CA ASP A 688 3.86 -13.14 -7.93
C ASP A 688 4.09 -14.33 -8.86
N GLN A 689 4.19 -15.52 -8.29
CA GLN A 689 4.42 -16.76 -9.04
C GLN A 689 3.26 -17.75 -8.85
N PRO A 690 2.95 -18.58 -9.87
CA PRO A 690 2.04 -19.71 -9.70
C PRO A 690 2.46 -20.61 -8.53
N GLY A 691 1.48 -21.18 -7.84
CA GLY A 691 1.74 -22.02 -6.66
C GLY A 691 2.20 -21.25 -5.42
N LYS A 692 2.21 -19.92 -5.42
CA LYS A 692 2.50 -19.09 -4.24
C LYS A 692 1.27 -18.28 -3.85
N TYR A 693 1.28 -17.65 -2.68
CA TYR A 693 0.31 -16.60 -2.40
C TYR A 693 0.65 -15.35 -3.23
N ALA A 694 -0.38 -14.66 -3.70
CA ALA A 694 -0.26 -13.31 -4.24
C ALA A 694 -0.08 -12.29 -3.09
N LEU A 695 0.38 -11.09 -3.41
CA LEU A 695 0.37 -9.99 -2.44
C LEU A 695 -1.07 -9.55 -2.14
N MET A 696 -1.32 -9.09 -0.92
CA MET A 696 -2.62 -8.55 -0.50
C MET A 696 -3.17 -7.49 -1.47
N ARG A 697 -2.29 -6.64 -2.03
CA ARG A 697 -2.68 -5.59 -2.98
C ARG A 697 -3.32 -6.12 -4.27
N HIS A 698 -2.97 -7.34 -4.67
CA HIS A 698 -3.48 -8.00 -5.88
C HIS A 698 -4.61 -9.00 -5.58
N SER A 699 -4.86 -9.29 -4.31
CA SER A 699 -5.81 -10.31 -3.87
C SER A 699 -7.24 -9.81 -3.79
N ARG A 700 -8.18 -10.75 -3.94
CA ARG A 700 -9.62 -10.53 -3.98
C ARG A 700 -10.34 -11.61 -3.17
N GLY A 701 -11.52 -11.25 -2.71
CA GLY A 701 -12.48 -12.15 -2.08
C GLY A 701 -13.90 -11.74 -2.44
N HIS A 702 -14.88 -12.53 -2.03
CA HIS A 702 -16.30 -12.17 -2.13
C HIS A 702 -16.73 -11.71 -3.53
N ARG A 703 -16.67 -12.60 -4.53
CA ARG A 703 -17.07 -12.31 -5.92
C ARG A 703 -16.26 -11.18 -6.59
N GLY A 704 -14.96 -11.13 -6.31
CA GLY A 704 -14.01 -10.23 -6.97
C GLY A 704 -13.85 -8.85 -6.35
N ILE A 705 -14.34 -8.63 -5.12
CA ILE A 705 -13.99 -7.44 -4.34
C ILE A 705 -12.52 -7.55 -3.93
N THR A 706 -11.75 -6.49 -4.14
CA THR A 706 -10.35 -6.43 -3.70
C THR A 706 -10.26 -6.48 -2.19
N CYS A 707 -9.25 -7.17 -1.66
CA CYS A 707 -8.98 -7.17 -0.21
C CYS A 707 -8.88 -5.74 0.31
N GLN A 708 -8.21 -4.86 -0.44
CA GLN A 708 -8.07 -3.44 -0.11
C GLN A 708 -9.40 -2.67 -0.11
N GLY A 709 -10.34 -3.00 -1.00
CA GLY A 709 -11.66 -2.37 -1.01
C GLY A 709 -12.50 -2.68 0.24
N CYS A 710 -12.24 -3.82 0.89
CA CYS A 710 -12.95 -4.24 2.10
C CYS A 710 -12.17 -3.92 3.40
N HIS A 711 -10.85 -4.03 3.39
CA HIS A 711 -9.99 -3.90 4.57
C HIS A 711 -9.16 -2.61 4.61
N GLU A 712 -9.29 -1.75 3.59
CA GLU A 712 -8.41 -0.61 3.29
C GLU A 712 -7.03 -1.02 2.75
N SER A 713 -6.28 -0.04 2.25
CA SER A 713 -4.94 -0.22 1.69
C SER A 713 -3.95 -0.77 2.72
N THR A 714 -2.88 -1.43 2.26
CA THR A 714 -1.78 -1.90 3.12
C THR A 714 -1.27 -0.76 4.02
N HIS A 715 -0.85 -1.04 5.26
CA HIS A 715 -0.48 -0.01 6.25
C HIS A 715 -1.59 0.97 6.68
N GLY A 716 -2.82 0.79 6.20
CA GLY A 716 -4.03 1.52 6.63
C GLY A 716 -5.17 0.58 6.99
N LEU A 717 -4.87 -0.69 7.28
CA LEU A 717 -5.89 -1.72 7.49
C LEU A 717 -6.82 -1.38 8.65
N TYR A 718 -8.12 -1.60 8.45
CA TYR A 718 -9.14 -1.34 9.47
C TYR A 718 -9.11 -2.33 10.64
N PRO A 719 -9.45 -1.89 11.86
CA PRO A 719 -9.70 -0.49 12.25
C PRO A 719 -8.39 0.29 12.41
N VAL A 720 -8.36 1.49 11.83
CA VAL A 720 -7.22 2.41 12.01
C VAL A 720 -7.34 3.17 13.33
N ASN A 721 -6.21 3.62 13.87
CA ASN A 721 -6.19 4.45 15.07
C ASN A 721 -6.60 5.91 14.77
N PRO A 722 -7.72 6.43 15.32
CA PRO A 722 -8.16 7.80 15.06
C PRO A 722 -7.23 8.87 15.63
N ALA A 723 -6.35 8.54 16.59
CA ALA A 723 -5.33 9.47 17.06
C ALA A 723 -4.22 9.71 16.01
N VAL A 724 -4.11 8.81 15.03
CA VAL A 724 -3.15 8.87 13.92
C VAL A 724 -3.87 9.29 12.63
N ASP A 725 -4.82 8.48 12.17
CA ASP A 725 -5.52 8.61 10.89
C ASP A 725 -7.02 8.80 11.10
N VAL A 726 -7.44 10.07 11.21
CA VAL A 726 -8.85 10.44 11.34
C VAL A 726 -9.60 10.19 10.02
N THR A 727 -8.92 10.33 8.89
CA THR A 727 -9.56 10.19 7.57
C THR A 727 -9.94 8.74 7.32
N GLY A 728 -9.07 7.77 7.63
CA GLY A 728 -9.36 6.34 7.48
C GLY A 728 -10.44 5.90 8.45
N TYR A 729 -10.40 6.42 9.67
CA TYR A 729 -11.45 6.18 10.66
C TYR A 729 -12.82 6.65 10.14
N GLN A 730 -12.89 7.82 9.53
CA GLN A 730 -14.13 8.33 8.90
C GLN A 730 -14.52 7.56 7.64
N GLN A 731 -13.55 7.06 6.87
CA GLN A 731 -13.81 6.29 5.67
C GLN A 731 -14.59 5.01 5.98
N ALA A 732 -14.15 4.26 7.00
CA ALA A 732 -14.84 3.06 7.44
C ALA A 732 -16.29 3.35 7.87
N ALA A 733 -16.50 4.38 8.68
CA ALA A 733 -17.84 4.77 9.14
C ALA A 733 -18.78 5.21 8.01
N GLN A 734 -18.26 5.74 6.90
CA GLN A 734 -19.09 6.09 5.74
C GLN A 734 -19.56 4.83 4.97
N LEU A 735 -18.79 3.75 5.02
CA LEU A 735 -19.06 2.49 4.32
C LEU A 735 -19.96 1.59 5.17
N ASN A 736 -19.77 1.59 6.49
CA ASN A 736 -20.51 0.76 7.43
C ASN A 736 -21.78 1.46 7.94
N PRO A 737 -22.99 0.95 7.64
CA PRO A 737 -24.24 1.59 8.02
C PRO A 737 -24.48 1.77 9.53
N ASP A 738 -23.80 0.96 10.36
CA ASP A 738 -23.83 1.04 11.81
C ASP A 738 -22.79 2.02 12.39
N GLY A 739 -22.02 2.68 11.52
CA GLY A 739 -20.97 3.64 11.90
C GLY A 739 -19.68 2.99 12.40
N SER A 740 -19.56 1.66 12.39
CA SER A 740 -18.35 0.97 12.84
C SER A 740 -17.13 1.25 11.96
N HIS A 741 -15.95 1.11 12.56
CA HIS A 741 -14.69 1.52 11.96
C HIS A 741 -13.81 0.34 11.49
N GLY A 742 -14.37 -0.88 11.52
CA GLY A 742 -13.73 -2.09 11.01
C GLY A 742 -13.91 -2.32 9.50
N PRO A 743 -13.52 -3.50 9.00
CA PRO A 743 -13.76 -3.91 7.62
C PRO A 743 -15.21 -3.73 7.16
N VAL A 744 -15.42 -3.56 5.86
CA VAL A 744 -16.75 -3.29 5.28
C VAL A 744 -17.75 -4.40 5.63
N LYS A 745 -18.85 -4.03 6.29
CA LYS A 745 -19.89 -4.96 6.74
C LYS A 745 -20.86 -5.33 5.62
N CYS A 746 -21.47 -6.52 5.74
CA CYS A 746 -22.42 -7.04 4.76
C CYS A 746 -23.56 -6.06 4.41
N GLN A 747 -24.06 -5.29 5.38
CA GLN A 747 -25.16 -4.32 5.17
C GLN A 747 -24.79 -3.19 4.20
N ALA A 748 -23.49 -2.92 3.97
CA ALA A 748 -23.08 -1.95 2.95
C ALA A 748 -23.67 -2.31 1.57
N CYS A 749 -23.74 -3.61 1.26
CA CYS A 749 -24.18 -4.09 -0.06
C CYS A 749 -25.45 -4.96 -0.01
N HIS A 750 -25.68 -5.70 1.07
CA HIS A 750 -26.76 -6.68 1.21
C HIS A 750 -27.87 -6.24 2.16
N ARG A 751 -29.08 -6.77 1.96
CA ARG A 751 -30.08 -6.76 3.03
C ARG A 751 -29.71 -7.79 4.08
N VAL A 752 -29.75 -7.40 5.35
CA VAL A 752 -29.27 -8.22 6.46
C VAL A 752 -30.31 -8.40 7.56
N ASN A 753 -30.18 -9.46 8.36
CA ASN A 753 -30.98 -9.67 9.57
C ASN A 753 -30.43 -8.85 10.75
N ALA A 754 -30.99 -9.05 11.95
CA ALA A 754 -30.53 -8.43 13.19
C ALA A 754 -29.04 -8.71 13.51
N GLN A 755 -28.50 -9.87 13.09
CA GLN A 755 -27.11 -10.26 13.27
C GLN A 755 -26.17 -9.62 12.22
N GLY A 756 -26.69 -8.91 11.22
CA GLY A 756 -25.90 -8.34 10.14
C GLY A 756 -25.59 -9.33 9.01
N VAL A 757 -26.23 -10.51 8.99
CA VAL A 757 -26.02 -11.55 7.98
C VAL A 757 -26.98 -11.38 6.79
N PRO A 758 -26.53 -11.54 5.52
CA PRO A 758 -27.39 -11.43 4.35
C PRO A 758 -28.61 -12.37 4.36
N THR A 759 -29.81 -11.86 4.09
CA THR A 759 -31.06 -12.65 4.19
C THR A 759 -31.59 -13.21 2.88
N ARG A 760 -31.18 -12.64 1.74
CA ARG A 760 -31.71 -12.97 0.40
C ARG A 760 -30.82 -13.91 -0.41
N HIS A 761 -29.97 -14.68 0.28
CA HIS A 761 -29.04 -15.64 -0.33
C HIS A 761 -29.22 -17.04 0.25
N PRO A 762 -30.43 -17.64 0.19
CA PRO A 762 -30.71 -18.94 0.80
C PRO A 762 -29.87 -20.09 0.21
N ASP A 763 -29.35 -19.91 -1.01
CA ASP A 763 -28.44 -20.87 -1.66
C ASP A 763 -27.09 -20.99 -0.93
N TYR A 764 -26.71 -19.97 -0.14
CA TYR A 764 -25.47 -19.93 0.64
C TYR A 764 -25.72 -19.89 2.14
N ILE A 765 -26.76 -19.16 2.58
CA ILE A 765 -27.08 -18.90 3.97
C ILE A 765 -28.55 -19.28 4.20
N ALA A 766 -28.80 -20.58 4.44
CA ALA A 766 -30.12 -21.07 4.81
C ALA A 766 -30.51 -20.56 6.21
N ARG A 767 -31.81 -20.28 6.45
CA ARG A 767 -32.30 -19.67 7.70
C ARG A 767 -32.02 -20.48 8.97
N ASP A 768 -31.95 -21.80 8.85
CA ASP A 768 -31.67 -22.71 9.94
C ASP A 768 -30.16 -22.96 10.15
N SER A 769 -29.32 -22.56 9.19
CA SER A 769 -27.86 -22.75 9.21
C SER A 769 -27.16 -21.98 10.34
N VAL A 770 -25.92 -22.39 10.63
CA VAL A 770 -25.04 -21.66 11.55
C VAL A 770 -24.70 -20.27 11.03
N TYR A 771 -24.52 -20.13 9.71
CA TYR A 771 -24.20 -18.85 9.06
C TYR A 771 -25.27 -17.80 9.29
N TRP A 772 -26.55 -18.18 9.26
CA TRP A 772 -27.66 -17.24 9.51
C TRP A 772 -27.62 -16.63 10.92
N LYS A 773 -27.13 -17.39 11.90
CA LYS A 773 -27.18 -17.07 13.33
C LYS A 773 -25.90 -16.43 13.85
N ASP A 774 -24.80 -16.54 13.11
CA ASP A 774 -23.46 -16.12 13.51
C ASP A 774 -22.78 -15.33 12.38
N TYR A 775 -22.64 -14.02 12.60
CA TYR A 775 -21.98 -13.12 11.65
C TYR A 775 -20.54 -13.52 11.35
N GLY A 776 -19.78 -13.97 12.36
CA GLY A 776 -18.40 -14.41 12.15
C GLY A 776 -18.31 -15.63 11.24
N LYS A 777 -19.24 -16.58 11.39
CA LYS A 777 -19.34 -17.72 10.45
C LYS A 777 -19.74 -17.28 9.05
N ALA A 778 -20.64 -16.31 8.91
CA ALA A 778 -20.97 -15.75 7.61
C ALA A 778 -19.77 -15.04 6.95
N VAL A 779 -18.92 -14.38 7.74
CA VAL A 779 -17.65 -13.78 7.26
C VAL A 779 -16.64 -14.85 6.84
N GLU A 780 -16.49 -15.96 7.57
CA GLU A 780 -15.67 -17.10 7.14
C GLU A 780 -16.12 -17.59 5.75
N LEU A 781 -17.43 -17.84 5.59
CA LEU A 781 -18.02 -18.24 4.30
C LEU A 781 -17.76 -17.19 3.21
N GLN A 782 -17.87 -15.89 3.52
CA GLN A 782 -17.62 -14.81 2.58
C GLN A 782 -16.22 -14.91 1.94
N HIS A 783 -15.20 -15.27 2.73
CA HIS A 783 -13.83 -15.41 2.24
C HIS A 783 -13.66 -16.59 1.28
N GLU A 784 -14.43 -17.66 1.49
CA GLU A 784 -14.46 -18.84 0.61
C GLU A 784 -15.21 -18.57 -0.71
N LEU A 785 -16.16 -17.62 -0.71
CA LEU A 785 -16.97 -17.24 -1.88
C LEU A 785 -16.20 -16.31 -2.84
N ARG A 786 -15.19 -16.83 -3.53
CA ARG A 786 -14.46 -16.08 -4.56
C ARG A 786 -15.23 -15.92 -5.88
#